data_AF-A0A7J2SWM5-F1
#
_entry.id   AF-A0A7J2SWM5-F1
#
_cell.length_a   1.000
_cell.length_b   1.000
_cell.length_c   1.000
_cell.angle_alpha   90.00
_cell.angle_beta   90.00
_cell.angle_gamma   90.00
#
_symmetry.space_group_name_H-M   'P 1'
#
loop_
_entity.id
_entity.type
_entity.pdbx_description
1 polymer ?
#
loop_
_entity_poly.entity_id
_entity_poly.type
_entity_poly.pdbx_seq_one_letter_code
_entity_poly.pdbx_strand_id
1 'polypeptide(L)'
;MKLRSRLSPASASLLAILAFYTVLLIYLAELRYESFYTQEWDLGIFMQALWSTLHGRLLYDAGDYVTFHTESLLIIHPALILLPLSLIYGLYPHAITLFVIQALAVASSAVPLYMIGERFGASRPALIGAIVVYLLNPFLLGSYFYDFHLEAFLPLESFSLFYLLMRRRYGLAAVVFILGVFTLEIFPFIALFMAIYFAYDRFGIGMLAFWRRIRDGTYRMYLYFAAAAVLSYVMLRFIEHGLVPALVTPTDVQGNTIGLVWRQIIYLFMPSAANYQQIVYSVAYWLLLYASFGFLAFRHPKHLIIALPLLYFSIILMPYFAQYMGFQYGFIFIIPVAIGSIIGLSRLKSGRSASLILSIALILLYYSVIYPGARAFIFKTVGVEELLALLLAPAAIAAAAIVSEGRAIPGVGAQRGRRNLRVASLLLAVLVVLAAADFTFSPLNPNANAPNPPWGSGYTISYHANPAYKYMHDLLSYYETNETVVASSFLFPYVANNLNSYPGGYGPSTFKYLPFKETNLPQYILVDAFEFNQLPSCIQNALVNESFYGLRAWIVSSSPYPGSIMLFQLGYSGSPAIYTAEPLVFDYRNLDLGQGSILVRSNSSPSYYIYEPPNHGGYATMWYGPYTLLPPGTYRANFLIKSVGNYSGYLLTLDVATNLGREIIASEPLYGYELAGPGKWTNVSIEFTLTHVTPLVELRGIWSSGATSLYLANITLEPMQVPGNTTVIFPWQLKHSPQMRIAADGSLVGEDLGPQTAWYGPYIGMQPGLYLVRYNMNSSGASPSDKMQIEVTADYGNVTLYTSPLCAAHMRDGSEFYLLLNGSYSAVEFKAYVYNWSGPLALENITITRLPSSALPLAIHQIYYPCELDTTGAGALSDGVIRAVNAAGTMVWYGPYTTLYPGIYDVTFALNSSGAPADSTLYLQVTANDGSVILREVKVTGAEISGPTPITIPLTLNQTEQYVEFRGYAVNWEGPLELDYIELNGTMTGGVPARRGFGSSGELGYLAEHPFVDWSEDLYRVLHRGLPVVHLGRIAHEPPDRLDHLLRRVRVDQGEPQLPVRRYRGGYDRGPAEHRLHDRLAERVLAGRGQQDVRR
;
A
#
# COMPACT_ATOMS: atom_id res chain seq x y z
N MET A 1 -15.10 25.34 53.31
CA MET A 1 -14.26 25.83 52.19
C MET A 1 -15.02 26.89 51.39
N LYS A 2 -14.34 27.89 50.80
CA LYS A 2 -14.94 28.86 49.85
C LYS A 2 -14.19 28.83 48.51
N LEU A 3 -14.54 27.89 47.62
CA LEU A 3 -14.11 27.95 46.21
C LEU A 3 -14.94 29.03 45.50
N ARG A 4 -14.35 30.20 45.22
CA ARG A 4 -14.85 31.16 44.22
C ARG A 4 -13.82 32.22 43.80
N SER A 5 -12.56 31.81 43.63
CA SER A 5 -11.58 32.62 42.88
C SER A 5 -11.95 32.62 41.39
N ARG A 6 -12.77 33.58 40.96
CA ARG A 6 -12.99 33.83 39.53
C ARG A 6 -11.64 34.09 38.86
N LEU A 7 -11.36 33.39 37.76
CA LEU A 7 -10.18 33.64 36.93
C LEU A 7 -10.16 35.12 36.50
N SER A 8 -8.97 35.71 36.38
CA SER A 8 -8.87 37.07 35.82
C SER A 8 -9.31 37.03 34.35
N PRO A 9 -9.94 38.08 33.79
CA PRO A 9 -10.41 38.07 32.40
C PRO A 9 -9.29 37.69 31.40
N ALA A 10 -8.08 38.19 31.59
CA ALA A 10 -6.91 37.84 30.78
C ALA A 10 -6.50 36.36 30.91
N SER A 11 -6.66 35.76 32.10
CA SER A 11 -6.42 34.33 32.32
C SER A 11 -7.47 33.46 31.63
N ALA A 12 -8.73 33.89 31.63
CA ALA A 12 -9.80 33.23 30.89
C ALA A 12 -9.60 33.36 29.37
N SER A 13 -9.22 34.54 28.87
CA SER A 13 -8.88 34.76 27.46
C SER A 13 -7.71 33.87 27.01
N LEU A 14 -6.64 33.77 27.83
CA LEU A 14 -5.52 32.88 27.52
C LEU A 14 -5.98 31.42 27.42
N LEU A 15 -6.69 30.91 28.42
CA LEU A 15 -7.19 29.52 28.40
C LEU A 15 -8.15 29.24 27.23
N ALA A 16 -8.99 30.21 26.84
CA ALA A 16 -9.84 30.09 25.67
C ALA A 16 -9.06 30.04 24.35
N ILE A 17 -8.01 30.87 24.20
CA ILE A 17 -7.10 30.82 23.05
C ILE A 17 -6.38 29.47 22.97
N LEU A 18 -5.86 28.96 24.10
CA LEU A 18 -5.17 27.67 24.12
C LEU A 18 -6.11 26.49 23.83
N ALA A 19 -7.32 26.49 24.39
CA ALA A 19 -8.31 25.44 24.10
C ALA A 19 -8.73 25.43 22.62
N PHE A 20 -9.00 26.60 22.03
CA PHE A 20 -9.27 26.72 20.59
C PHE A 20 -8.09 26.25 19.75
N TYR A 21 -6.87 26.67 20.10
CA TYR A 21 -5.64 26.30 19.38
C TYR A 21 -5.38 24.79 19.44
N THR A 22 -5.51 24.16 20.61
CA THR A 22 -5.38 22.68 20.73
C THR A 22 -6.40 21.95 19.87
N VAL A 23 -7.67 22.37 19.85
CA VAL A 23 -8.71 21.73 19.00
C VAL A 23 -8.42 21.94 17.51
N LEU A 24 -7.99 23.15 17.11
CA LEU A 24 -7.61 23.45 15.73
C LEU A 24 -6.41 22.60 15.26
N LEU A 25 -5.39 22.44 16.11
CA LEU A 25 -4.23 21.61 15.81
C LEU A 25 -4.61 20.14 15.62
N ILE A 26 -5.38 19.56 16.55
CA ILE A 26 -5.83 18.16 16.46
C ILE A 26 -6.66 17.95 15.17
N TYR A 27 -7.60 18.85 14.88
CA TYR A 27 -8.46 18.74 13.69
C TYR A 27 -7.66 18.79 12.37
N LEU A 28 -6.66 19.67 12.28
CA LEU A 28 -5.82 19.77 11.07
C LEU A 28 -4.79 18.63 10.97
N ALA A 29 -4.32 18.07 12.09
CA ALA A 29 -3.50 16.86 12.09
C ALA A 29 -4.31 15.63 11.65
N GLU A 30 -5.54 15.48 12.15
CA GLU A 30 -6.45 14.40 11.72
C GLU A 30 -6.78 14.54 10.22
N LEU A 31 -7.13 15.74 9.73
CA LEU A 31 -7.35 15.96 8.28
C LEU A 31 -6.11 15.63 7.42
N ARG A 32 -4.90 15.78 7.96
CA ARG A 32 -3.65 15.39 7.27
C ARG A 32 -3.48 13.88 7.23
N TYR A 33 -3.81 13.17 8.32
CA TYR A 33 -3.88 11.71 8.38
C TYR A 33 -4.96 11.17 7.43
N GLU A 34 -6.19 11.69 7.50
CA GLU A 34 -7.32 11.39 6.59
C GLU A 34 -7.06 11.76 5.12
N SER A 35 -5.99 12.49 4.84
CA SER A 35 -5.52 12.82 3.48
C SER A 35 -4.29 12.03 3.05
N PHE A 36 -3.88 11.04 3.85
CA PHE A 36 -2.71 10.18 3.66
C PHE A 36 -1.36 10.92 3.65
N TYR A 37 -1.25 12.14 4.21
CA TYR A 37 0.00 12.91 4.16
C TYR A 37 0.98 12.66 5.33
N THR A 38 0.69 11.70 6.20
CA THR A 38 1.52 11.31 7.37
C THR A 38 2.46 10.15 7.04
N GLN A 39 3.72 10.19 7.51
CA GLN A 39 4.80 9.32 7.00
C GLN A 39 5.25 8.21 7.95
N GLU A 40 5.83 7.16 7.35
CA GLU A 40 6.45 6.02 8.02
C GLU A 40 7.55 6.42 9.02
N TRP A 41 8.41 7.37 8.63
CA TRP A 41 9.65 7.71 9.34
C TRP A 41 9.44 8.44 10.66
N ASP A 42 8.36 9.19 10.77
CA ASP A 42 8.09 10.02 11.93
C ASP A 42 6.88 9.46 12.68
N LEU A 43 5.66 9.58 12.14
CA LEU A 43 4.46 9.05 12.80
C LEU A 43 4.47 7.52 12.91
N GLY A 44 4.89 6.82 11.85
CA GLY A 44 4.93 5.36 11.81
C GLY A 44 5.87 4.74 12.84
N ILE A 45 7.11 5.22 12.92
CA ILE A 45 8.11 4.80 13.92
C ILE A 45 7.57 4.97 15.34
N PHE A 46 7.02 6.14 15.70
CA PHE A 46 6.48 6.34 17.04
C PHE A 46 5.24 5.47 17.33
N MET A 47 4.33 5.28 16.37
CA MET A 47 3.18 4.38 16.55
C MET A 47 3.63 2.94 16.79
N GLN A 48 4.56 2.41 15.99
CA GLN A 48 5.05 1.04 16.12
C GLN A 48 5.88 0.83 17.38
N ALA A 49 6.79 1.75 17.73
CA ALA A 49 7.60 1.65 18.96
C ALA A 49 6.73 1.67 20.23
N LEU A 50 5.69 2.52 20.27
CA LEU A 50 4.77 2.58 21.40
C LEU A 50 3.89 1.32 21.48
N TRP A 51 3.43 0.81 20.33
CA TRP A 51 2.68 -0.46 20.27
C TRP A 51 3.52 -1.67 20.68
N SER A 52 4.73 -1.81 20.12
CA SER A 52 5.60 -2.96 20.31
C SER A 52 6.06 -3.12 21.76
N THR A 53 6.25 -2.00 22.46
CA THR A 53 6.60 -1.96 23.89
C THR A 53 5.58 -2.68 24.77
N LEU A 54 4.29 -2.61 24.42
CA LEU A 54 3.21 -3.32 25.11
C LEU A 54 3.12 -4.80 24.72
N HIS A 55 3.68 -5.16 23.56
CA HIS A 55 3.63 -6.49 22.94
C HIS A 55 4.98 -7.24 23.00
N GLY A 56 5.86 -6.84 23.92
CA GLY A 56 7.07 -7.60 24.27
C GLY A 56 8.36 -7.22 23.54
N ARG A 57 8.35 -6.20 22.66
CA ARG A 57 9.56 -5.66 22.01
C ARG A 57 9.79 -4.21 22.43
N LEU A 58 10.85 -3.95 23.20
CA LEU A 58 11.07 -2.64 23.84
C LEU A 58 11.36 -1.53 22.82
N LEU A 59 10.37 -0.68 22.55
CA LEU A 59 10.46 0.46 21.62
C LEU A 59 11.03 0.05 20.24
N TYR A 60 10.58 -1.10 19.74
CA TYR A 60 10.93 -1.61 18.41
C TYR A 60 10.06 -0.96 17.33
N ASP A 61 10.69 -0.44 16.31
CA ASP A 61 10.09 -0.11 15.03
C ASP A 61 10.82 -0.85 13.89
N ALA A 62 10.17 -0.93 12.73
CA ALA A 62 10.69 -1.59 11.56
C ALA A 62 11.55 -0.66 10.68
N GLY A 63 11.44 0.66 10.79
CA GLY A 63 12.12 1.64 9.91
C GLY A 63 13.61 1.75 10.20
N ASP A 64 13.96 2.00 11.46
CA ASP A 64 15.34 1.97 11.94
C ASP A 64 15.93 0.54 11.89
N TYR A 65 15.08 -0.49 12.00
CA TYR A 65 15.51 -1.87 11.76
C TYR A 65 15.92 -2.10 10.30
N VAL A 66 15.09 -1.80 9.31
CA VAL A 66 15.42 -2.10 7.89
C VAL A 66 16.55 -1.22 7.34
N THR A 67 16.85 -0.08 7.97
CA THR A 67 17.85 0.90 7.50
C THR A 67 19.16 0.85 8.27
N PHE A 68 19.10 0.74 9.60
CA PHE A 68 20.26 0.79 10.50
C PHE A 68 20.49 -0.51 11.28
N HIS A 69 19.71 -1.56 11.04
CA HIS A 69 19.72 -2.83 11.78
C HIS A 69 19.57 -2.65 13.30
N THR A 70 18.71 -1.70 13.68
CA THR A 70 18.47 -1.29 15.06
C THR A 70 17.16 -1.90 15.57
N GLU A 71 17.20 -2.69 16.65
CA GLU A 71 16.01 -3.35 17.23
C GLU A 71 15.27 -2.50 18.29
N SER A 72 15.72 -1.26 18.54
CA SER A 72 15.04 -0.35 19.48
C SER A 72 15.39 1.11 19.19
N LEU A 73 14.37 1.95 19.07
CA LEU A 73 14.46 3.41 18.93
C LEU A 73 15.32 4.07 20.03
N LEU A 74 15.50 3.40 21.20
CA LEU A 74 16.40 3.84 22.28
C LEU A 74 17.89 3.88 21.90
N ILE A 75 18.28 3.28 20.76
CA ILE A 75 19.64 3.34 20.19
C ILE A 75 19.82 4.59 19.31
N ILE A 76 18.72 5.17 18.81
CA ILE A 76 18.73 6.42 18.02
C ILE A 76 18.43 7.62 18.92
N HIS A 77 17.36 7.54 19.71
CA HIS A 77 16.98 8.53 20.72
C HIS A 77 16.74 7.83 22.07
N PRO A 78 17.58 8.04 23.11
CA PRO A 78 17.40 7.46 24.44
C PRO A 78 16.25 8.12 25.25
N ALA A 79 15.10 8.33 24.60
CA ALA A 79 13.93 9.06 25.06
C ALA A 79 13.03 8.20 25.98
N LEU A 80 13.45 8.07 27.24
CA LEU A 80 12.73 7.31 28.26
C LEU A 80 11.28 7.80 28.55
N ILE A 81 10.88 9.00 28.07
CA ILE A 81 9.48 9.47 28.09
C ILE A 81 8.54 8.58 27.25
N LEU A 82 9.06 7.85 26.26
CA LEU A 82 8.26 6.94 25.44
C LEU A 82 7.67 5.77 26.27
N LEU A 83 8.28 5.42 27.41
CA LEU A 83 7.81 4.33 28.27
C LEU A 83 6.48 4.64 28.99
N PRO A 84 6.28 5.80 29.64
CA PRO A 84 4.94 6.18 30.11
C PRO A 84 3.99 6.59 28.97
N LEU A 85 4.49 7.04 27.81
CA LEU A 85 3.64 7.33 26.65
C LEU A 85 3.05 6.05 26.04
N SER A 86 3.75 4.92 26.03
CA SER A 86 3.20 3.66 25.49
C SER A 86 1.98 3.19 26.30
N LEU A 87 2.02 3.35 27.63
CA LEU A 87 0.87 3.09 28.51
C LEU A 87 -0.35 3.98 28.21
N ILE A 88 -0.15 5.20 27.69
CA ILE A 88 -1.23 6.11 27.28
C ILE A 88 -1.72 5.73 25.89
N TYR A 89 -0.80 5.44 24.95
CA TYR A 89 -1.12 4.99 23.60
C TYR A 89 -1.92 3.68 23.61
N GLY A 90 -1.58 2.74 24.50
CA GLY A 90 -2.33 1.49 24.69
C GLY A 90 -3.79 1.64 25.16
N LEU A 91 -4.22 2.83 25.60
CA LEU A 91 -5.64 3.09 25.88
C LEU A 91 -6.46 3.33 24.59
N TYR A 92 -5.81 3.85 23.55
CA TYR A 92 -6.40 4.05 22.22
C TYR A 92 -5.27 4.15 21.18
N PRO A 93 -4.84 3.02 20.57
CA PRO A 93 -3.66 2.94 19.72
C PRO A 93 -3.95 3.50 18.32
N HIS A 94 -4.03 4.83 18.22
CA HIS A 94 -4.37 5.56 16.99
C HIS A 94 -3.58 6.87 16.92
N ALA A 95 -3.33 7.35 15.69
CA ALA A 95 -2.57 8.58 15.43
C ALA A 95 -3.09 9.78 16.24
N ILE A 96 -4.42 9.94 16.33
CA ILE A 96 -5.07 11.01 17.10
C ILE A 96 -4.62 11.09 18.57
N THR A 97 -4.26 9.98 19.21
CA THR A 97 -3.75 9.97 20.60
C THR A 97 -2.43 10.72 20.68
N LEU A 98 -1.55 10.56 19.68
CA LEU A 98 -0.28 11.27 19.57
C LEU A 98 -0.51 12.74 19.20
N PHE A 99 -1.43 13.03 18.26
CA PHE A 99 -1.80 14.41 17.90
C PHE A 99 -2.37 15.21 19.08
N VAL A 100 -3.19 14.58 19.93
CA VAL A 100 -3.74 15.16 21.18
C VAL A 100 -2.61 15.47 22.17
N ILE A 101 -1.72 14.51 22.42
CA ILE A 101 -0.58 14.69 23.34
C ILE A 101 0.32 15.83 22.86
N GLN A 102 0.65 15.86 21.56
CA GLN A 102 1.47 16.90 20.96
C GLN A 102 0.80 18.28 21.01
N ALA A 103 -0.48 18.38 20.65
CA ALA A 103 -1.23 19.64 20.68
C ALA A 103 -1.38 20.20 22.10
N LEU A 104 -1.50 19.31 23.10
CA LEU A 104 -1.51 19.69 24.52
C LEU A 104 -0.13 20.19 24.99
N ALA A 105 0.96 19.54 24.59
CA ALA A 105 2.32 19.96 24.93
C ALA A 105 2.65 21.35 24.34
N VAL A 106 2.44 21.51 23.03
CA VAL A 106 2.70 22.77 22.30
C VAL A 106 1.84 23.91 22.83
N ALA A 107 0.52 23.73 22.98
CA ALA A 107 -0.35 24.77 23.51
C ALA A 107 -0.03 25.12 24.97
N SER A 108 0.26 24.13 25.82
CA SER A 108 0.58 24.37 27.23
C SER A 108 1.86 25.18 27.42
N SER A 109 2.82 25.11 26.49
CA SER A 109 4.08 25.86 26.56
C SER A 109 3.88 27.39 26.63
N ALA A 110 2.78 27.91 26.05
CA ALA A 110 2.42 29.32 26.14
C ALA A 110 2.14 29.79 27.58
N VAL A 111 1.76 28.89 28.50
CA VAL A 111 1.45 29.23 29.90
C VAL A 111 2.71 29.69 30.67
N PRO A 112 3.80 28.90 30.80
CA PRO A 112 5.02 29.38 31.43
C PRO A 112 5.64 30.57 30.67
N LEU A 113 5.55 30.63 29.34
CA LEU A 113 6.02 31.78 28.55
C LEU A 113 5.28 33.08 28.92
N TYR A 114 3.95 33.05 29.03
CA TYR A 114 3.14 34.16 29.52
C TYR A 114 3.53 34.54 30.96
N MET A 115 3.74 33.56 31.85
CA MET A 115 4.13 33.78 33.24
C MET A 115 5.54 34.38 33.39
N ILE A 116 6.47 34.09 32.47
CA ILE A 116 7.76 34.80 32.37
C ILE A 116 7.51 36.27 32.06
N GLY A 117 6.73 36.56 31.02
CA GLY A 117 6.42 37.92 30.60
C GLY A 117 5.69 38.76 31.66
N GLU A 118 4.73 38.19 32.39
CA GLU A 118 4.05 38.88 33.50
C GLU A 118 5.03 39.16 34.67
N ARG A 119 5.97 38.24 34.94
CA ARG A 119 6.98 38.42 36.00
C ARG A 119 7.97 39.56 35.72
N PHE A 120 8.32 39.83 34.46
CA PHE A 120 9.06 41.03 34.05
C PHE A 120 8.17 42.29 33.89
N GLY A 121 6.86 42.14 34.04
CA GLY A 121 5.91 43.24 34.11
C GLY A 121 5.61 43.89 32.76
N ALA A 122 5.44 43.10 31.70
CA ALA A 122 4.74 43.54 30.50
C ALA A 122 3.23 43.75 30.80
N SER A 123 2.51 44.43 29.91
CA SER A 123 1.05 44.59 30.06
C SER A 123 0.31 43.34 29.56
N ARG A 124 -0.79 42.97 30.22
CA ARG A 124 -1.56 41.76 29.87
C ARG A 124 -2.03 41.71 28.41
N PRO A 125 -2.51 42.81 27.77
CA PRO A 125 -2.85 42.79 26.34
C PRO A 125 -1.64 42.52 25.44
N ALA A 126 -0.48 43.11 25.74
CA ALA A 126 0.74 42.87 24.97
C ALA A 126 1.27 41.43 25.17
N LEU A 127 1.08 40.85 26.36
CA LEU A 127 1.39 39.44 26.60
C LEU A 127 0.48 38.50 25.82
N ILE A 128 -0.83 38.75 25.78
CA ILE A 128 -1.76 37.96 24.96
C ILE A 128 -1.37 38.08 23.48
N GLY A 129 -1.09 39.29 22.98
CA GLY A 129 -0.62 39.49 21.60
C GLY A 129 0.68 38.75 21.28
N ALA A 130 1.66 38.75 22.20
CA ALA A 130 2.93 38.03 22.01
C ALA A 130 2.80 36.50 22.14
N ILE A 131 1.82 36.00 22.89
CA ILE A 131 1.45 34.58 22.87
C ILE A 131 0.76 34.21 21.55
N VAL A 132 -0.09 35.08 20.99
CA VAL A 132 -0.69 34.85 19.66
C VAL A 132 0.38 34.83 18.57
N VAL A 133 1.38 35.72 18.61
CA VAL A 133 2.56 35.64 17.72
C VAL A 133 3.31 34.31 17.91
N TYR A 134 3.58 33.89 19.16
CA TYR A 134 4.24 32.61 19.42
C TYR A 134 3.47 31.40 18.86
N LEU A 135 2.14 31.37 19.03
CA LEU A 135 1.29 30.25 18.60
C LEU A 135 1.04 30.23 17.09
N LEU A 136 0.99 31.39 16.42
CA LEU A 136 0.85 31.47 14.97
C LEU A 136 2.18 31.38 14.21
N ASN A 137 3.29 31.20 14.93
CA ASN A 137 4.63 31.29 14.37
C ASN A 137 4.87 30.17 13.32
N PRO A 138 5.36 30.50 12.11
CA PRO A 138 5.48 29.53 11.03
C PRO A 138 6.43 28.36 11.36
N PHE A 139 7.45 28.60 12.18
CA PHE A 139 8.36 27.55 12.67
C PHE A 139 7.68 26.61 13.67
N LEU A 140 6.80 27.12 14.54
CA LEU A 140 6.11 26.30 15.53
C LEU A 140 5.04 25.40 14.88
N LEU A 141 4.27 25.98 13.95
CA LEU A 141 3.23 25.27 13.21
C LEU A 141 3.82 24.32 12.18
N GLY A 142 4.88 24.74 11.48
CA GLY A 142 5.64 23.89 10.56
C GLY A 142 6.23 22.66 11.25
N SER A 143 6.80 22.81 12.45
CA SER A 143 7.26 21.65 13.24
C SER A 143 6.10 20.78 13.75
N TYR A 144 4.92 21.34 14.07
CA TYR A 144 3.77 20.58 14.55
C TYR A 144 3.13 19.69 13.48
N PHE A 145 3.04 20.19 12.24
CA PHE A 145 2.40 19.47 11.14
C PHE A 145 3.36 18.59 10.33
N TYR A 146 4.65 18.57 10.68
CA TYR A 146 5.65 17.72 10.02
C TYR A 146 5.35 16.23 10.29
N ASP A 147 5.28 15.82 11.56
CA ASP A 147 4.51 14.67 12.07
C ASP A 147 4.61 14.63 13.63
N PHE A 148 4.29 13.52 14.30
CA PHE A 148 4.50 13.41 15.77
C PHE A 148 5.99 13.38 16.14
N HIS A 149 6.40 14.20 17.11
CA HIS A 149 7.79 14.48 17.47
C HIS A 149 7.99 14.78 18.96
N LEU A 150 9.09 14.27 19.52
CA LEU A 150 9.47 14.51 20.92
C LEU A 150 9.94 15.94 21.17
N GLU A 151 10.45 16.63 20.16
CA GLU A 151 10.84 18.04 20.24
C GLU A 151 9.68 18.94 20.67
N ALA A 152 8.43 18.57 20.37
CA ALA A 152 7.23 19.34 20.70
C ALA A 152 7.01 19.56 22.21
N PHE A 153 7.61 18.72 23.06
CA PHE A 153 7.58 18.86 24.52
C PHE A 153 8.61 19.87 25.03
N LEU A 154 9.73 20.05 24.31
CA LEU A 154 10.88 20.85 24.75
C LEU A 154 10.55 22.33 25.01
N PRO A 155 9.66 23.02 24.27
CA PRO A 155 9.20 24.36 24.64
C PRO A 155 8.52 24.41 26.01
N LEU A 156 7.60 23.49 26.30
CA LEU A 156 6.87 23.45 27.58
C LEU A 156 7.83 23.23 28.75
N GLU A 157 8.73 22.28 28.61
CA GLU A 157 9.73 21.94 29.62
C GLU A 157 10.74 23.08 29.82
N SER A 158 11.27 23.63 28.73
CA SER A 158 12.28 24.70 28.77
C SER A 158 11.73 26.00 29.34
N PHE A 159 10.53 26.43 28.92
CA PHE A 159 9.89 27.61 29.49
C PHE A 159 9.51 27.39 30.96
N SER A 160 9.06 26.17 31.33
CA SER A 160 8.78 25.82 32.72
C SER A 160 10.04 25.81 33.60
N LEU A 161 11.14 25.23 33.13
CA LEU A 161 12.44 25.22 33.79
C LEU A 161 12.94 26.66 33.99
N PHE A 162 12.92 27.49 32.93
CA PHE A 162 13.30 28.90 33.00
C PHE A 162 12.45 29.66 34.02
N TYR A 163 11.13 29.48 34.00
CA TYR A 163 10.22 30.11 34.96
C TYR A 163 10.51 29.67 36.41
N LEU A 164 10.71 28.38 36.64
CA LEU A 164 10.93 27.82 37.98
C LEU A 164 12.30 28.20 38.55
N LEU A 165 13.36 28.25 37.72
CA LEU A 165 14.68 28.78 38.08
C LEU A 165 14.61 30.27 38.41
N MET A 166 13.95 31.10 37.58
CA MET A 166 13.69 32.52 37.85
C MET A 166 12.91 32.70 39.17
N ARG A 167 11.94 31.83 39.47
CA ARG A 167 11.19 31.81 40.73
C ARG A 167 11.95 31.17 41.91
N ARG A 168 13.17 30.65 41.70
CA ARG A 168 14.00 29.91 42.67
C ARG A 168 13.30 28.70 43.30
N ARG A 169 12.38 28.06 42.57
CA ARG A 169 11.63 26.86 42.99
C ARG A 169 12.39 25.59 42.59
N TYR A 170 13.61 25.44 43.11
CA TYR A 170 14.57 24.45 42.62
C TYR A 170 14.07 22.99 42.64
N GLY A 171 13.26 22.59 43.62
CA GLY A 171 12.67 21.25 43.65
C GLY A 171 11.75 20.95 42.46
N LEU A 172 10.86 21.89 42.10
CA LEU A 172 10.01 21.75 40.90
C LEU A 172 10.84 21.90 39.61
N ALA A 173 11.85 22.77 39.61
CA ALA A 173 12.79 22.88 38.48
C ALA A 173 13.55 21.57 38.26
N ALA A 174 13.89 20.82 39.31
CA ALA A 174 14.53 19.51 39.20
C ALA A 174 13.59 18.45 38.61
N VAL A 175 12.30 18.45 38.96
CA VAL A 175 11.31 17.56 38.33
C VAL A 175 11.18 17.84 36.83
N VAL A 176 11.00 19.11 36.43
CA VAL A 176 10.94 19.50 35.00
C VAL A 176 12.25 19.20 34.27
N PHE A 177 13.40 19.36 34.94
CA PHE A 177 14.70 19.01 34.39
C PHE A 177 14.83 17.49 34.13
N ILE A 178 14.41 16.64 35.08
CA ILE A 178 14.45 15.18 34.92
C ILE A 178 13.51 14.72 33.79
N LEU A 179 12.32 15.33 33.67
CA LEU A 179 11.39 15.05 32.57
C LEU A 179 12.06 15.36 31.22
N GLY A 180 12.56 16.57 31.00
CA GLY A 180 13.21 16.92 29.73
C GLY A 180 14.46 16.10 29.41
N VAL A 181 15.22 15.68 30.43
CA VAL A 181 16.34 14.72 30.29
C VAL A 181 15.86 13.35 29.78
N PHE A 182 14.64 12.94 30.09
CA PHE A 182 14.01 11.72 29.56
C PHE A 182 13.26 11.96 28.25
N THR A 183 13.02 13.22 27.86
CA THR A 183 12.34 13.60 26.62
C THR A 183 13.26 13.54 25.42
N LEU A 184 14.40 14.25 25.44
CA LEU A 184 15.35 14.23 24.31
C LEU A 184 16.76 14.65 24.74
N GLU A 185 17.79 14.05 24.14
CA GLU A 185 19.20 14.23 24.50
C GLU A 185 19.80 15.62 24.20
N ILE A 186 19.06 16.49 23.51
CA ILE A 186 19.36 17.92 23.37
C ILE A 186 18.92 18.76 24.57
N PHE A 187 17.94 18.32 25.36
CA PHE A 187 17.44 19.06 26.53
C PHE A 187 18.49 19.33 27.62
N PRO A 188 19.36 18.36 28.01
CA PRO A 188 20.44 18.64 28.97
C PRO A 188 21.31 19.82 28.52
N PHE A 189 21.59 19.94 27.23
CA PHE A 189 22.39 21.02 26.66
C PHE A 189 21.67 22.37 26.79
N ILE A 190 20.37 22.45 26.48
CA ILE A 190 19.54 23.64 26.70
C ILE A 190 19.56 24.02 28.20
N ALA A 191 19.35 23.06 29.10
CA ALA A 191 19.32 23.26 30.54
C ALA A 191 20.67 23.75 31.12
N LEU A 192 21.80 23.25 30.61
CA LEU A 192 23.14 23.72 30.96
C LEU A 192 23.27 25.23 30.67
N PHE A 193 22.90 25.67 29.48
CA PHE A 193 23.00 27.08 29.11
C PHE A 193 21.93 27.96 29.78
N MET A 194 20.79 27.41 30.20
CA MET A 194 19.88 28.09 31.13
C MET A 194 20.52 28.30 32.52
N ALA A 195 21.22 27.30 33.05
CA ALA A 195 21.92 27.44 34.33
C ALA A 195 23.06 28.47 34.25
N ILE A 196 23.83 28.47 33.16
CA ILE A 196 24.85 29.51 32.87
C ILE A 196 24.19 30.89 32.72
N TYR A 197 23.07 30.99 32.01
CA TYR A 197 22.28 32.22 31.88
C TYR A 197 21.91 32.80 33.25
N PHE A 198 21.35 32.01 34.17
CA PHE A 198 20.95 32.51 35.49
C PHE A 198 22.15 32.82 36.41
N ALA A 199 23.27 32.13 36.25
CA ALA A 199 24.52 32.47 36.93
C ALA A 199 25.08 33.81 36.43
N TYR A 200 25.15 34.01 35.11
CA TYR A 200 25.60 35.25 34.50
C TYR A 200 24.65 36.42 34.81
N ASP A 201 23.33 36.20 34.78
CA ASP A 201 22.33 37.24 35.06
C ASP A 201 22.51 37.85 36.46
N ARG A 202 22.84 37.00 37.45
CA ARG A 202 23.04 37.40 38.85
C ARG A 202 24.47 37.85 39.20
N PHE A 203 25.50 37.26 38.59
CA PHE A 203 26.90 37.46 39.01
C PHE A 203 27.82 38.07 37.94
N GLY A 204 27.34 38.21 36.69
CA GLY A 204 28.11 38.66 35.54
C GLY A 204 29.36 37.81 35.28
N ILE A 205 30.40 38.43 34.72
CA ILE A 205 31.75 37.82 34.58
C ILE A 205 32.29 37.35 35.95
N GLY A 206 31.84 37.98 37.05
CA GLY A 206 32.13 37.56 38.41
C GLY A 206 31.61 36.17 38.80
N MET A 207 30.88 35.46 37.93
CA MET A 207 30.56 34.04 38.09
C MET A 207 31.81 33.12 37.97
N LEU A 208 32.85 33.56 37.27
CA LEU A 208 34.10 32.80 37.06
C LEU A 208 34.97 32.69 38.33
N ALA A 209 34.70 33.48 39.36
CA ALA A 209 35.41 33.45 40.64
C ALA A 209 34.94 32.25 41.51
N PHE A 210 35.05 31.03 40.99
CA PHE A 210 34.47 29.79 41.53
C PHE A 210 34.59 29.63 43.04
N TRP A 211 35.82 29.64 43.59
CA TRP A 211 36.08 29.47 45.03
C TRP A 211 35.44 30.54 45.93
N ARG A 212 35.16 31.73 45.38
CA ARG A 212 34.44 32.81 46.06
C ARG A 212 32.91 32.63 45.93
N ARG A 213 32.45 32.13 44.78
CA ARG A 213 31.03 31.99 44.44
C ARG A 213 30.38 30.71 44.96
N ILE A 214 31.12 29.62 45.13
CA ILE A 214 30.63 28.36 45.71
C ILE A 214 30.07 28.53 47.14
N ARG A 215 30.42 29.62 47.84
CA ARG A 215 29.85 30.00 49.14
C ARG A 215 28.40 30.51 49.03
N ASP A 216 27.99 31.10 47.90
CA ASP A 216 26.61 31.52 47.64
C ASP A 216 25.72 30.30 47.33
N GLY A 217 24.67 30.10 48.13
CA GLY A 217 23.77 28.94 47.98
C GLY A 217 22.99 28.91 46.67
N THR A 218 22.74 30.05 46.01
CA THR A 218 22.10 30.09 44.68
C THR A 218 23.11 29.74 43.58
N TYR A 219 24.36 30.18 43.70
CA TYR A 219 25.40 29.75 42.76
C TYR A 219 25.61 28.23 42.83
N ARG A 220 25.58 27.63 44.03
CA ARG A 220 25.59 26.16 44.18
C ARG A 220 24.42 25.49 43.44
N MET A 221 23.19 26.01 43.55
CA MET A 221 22.05 25.44 42.82
C MET A 221 22.25 25.51 41.30
N TYR A 222 22.68 26.64 40.75
CA TYR A 222 22.96 26.72 39.31
C TYR A 222 24.11 25.81 38.87
N LEU A 223 25.15 25.66 39.69
CA LEU A 223 26.22 24.70 39.45
C LEU A 223 25.71 23.24 39.50
N TYR A 224 24.78 22.90 40.39
CA TYR A 224 24.18 21.57 40.43
C TYR A 224 23.35 21.27 39.19
N PHE A 225 22.56 22.23 38.67
CA PHE A 225 21.87 22.07 37.39
C PHE A 225 22.85 21.94 36.20
N ALA A 226 23.93 22.72 36.19
CA ALA A 226 24.96 22.62 35.15
C ALA A 226 25.72 21.28 35.20
N ALA A 227 26.08 20.79 36.39
CA ALA A 227 26.73 19.50 36.56
C ALA A 227 25.79 18.33 36.22
N ALA A 228 24.52 18.40 36.67
CA ALA A 228 23.50 17.42 36.31
C ALA A 228 23.29 17.36 34.80
N ALA A 229 23.23 18.50 34.10
CA ALA A 229 23.11 18.55 32.65
C ALA A 229 24.24 17.80 31.90
N VAL A 230 25.50 18.03 32.30
CA VAL A 230 26.65 17.32 31.70
C VAL A 230 26.60 15.82 32.02
N LEU A 231 26.30 15.45 33.26
CA LEU A 231 26.21 14.04 33.68
C LEU A 231 25.05 13.31 32.98
N SER A 232 23.89 13.96 32.84
CA SER A 232 22.74 13.43 32.11
C SER A 232 23.03 13.25 30.63
N TYR A 233 23.73 14.18 29.97
CA TYR A 233 24.14 14.01 28.57
C TYR A 233 25.06 12.79 28.38
N VAL A 234 26.07 12.63 29.25
CA VAL A 234 26.97 11.46 29.23
C VAL A 234 26.22 10.16 29.53
N MET A 235 25.25 10.19 30.46
CA MET A 235 24.38 9.04 30.75
C MET A 235 23.54 8.63 29.54
N LEU A 236 22.90 9.59 28.84
CA LEU A 236 22.10 9.30 27.65
C LEU A 236 22.94 8.69 26.52
N ARG A 237 24.12 9.27 26.21
CA ARG A 237 25.03 8.68 25.21
C ARG A 237 25.54 7.29 25.61
N PHE A 238 25.67 6.99 26.90
CA PHE A 238 26.00 5.65 27.39
C PHE A 238 24.83 4.65 27.30
N ILE A 239 23.58 5.12 27.41
CA ILE A 239 22.39 4.29 27.16
C ILE A 239 22.36 3.91 25.66
N GLU A 240 22.43 4.92 24.80
CA GLU A 240 22.38 4.86 23.34
C GLU A 240 23.48 3.98 22.70
N HIS A 241 24.75 4.19 23.04
CA HIS A 241 25.89 3.48 22.42
C HIS A 241 26.51 2.39 23.30
N GLY A 242 25.83 2.01 24.38
CA GLY A 242 26.35 1.08 25.38
C GLY A 242 25.30 0.12 25.93
N LEU A 243 24.44 0.64 26.82
CA LEU A 243 23.50 -0.19 27.56
C LEU A 243 22.48 -0.89 26.64
N VAL A 244 21.86 -0.15 25.72
CA VAL A 244 20.78 -0.71 24.88
C VAL A 244 21.32 -1.65 23.81
N PRO A 245 22.40 -1.33 23.05
CA PRO A 245 23.00 -2.29 22.11
C PRO A 245 23.42 -3.61 22.79
N ALA A 246 23.97 -3.55 24.01
CA ALA A 246 24.33 -4.75 24.78
C ALA A 246 23.12 -5.57 25.28
N LEU A 247 21.89 -5.05 25.17
CA LEU A 247 20.64 -5.72 25.55
C LEU A 247 19.82 -6.20 24.34
N VAL A 248 19.90 -5.53 23.18
CA VAL A 248 19.00 -5.78 22.03
C VAL A 248 19.69 -5.90 20.66
N THR A 249 21.02 -5.84 20.54
CA THR A 249 21.70 -6.01 19.22
C THR A 249 22.60 -7.25 19.16
N PRO A 250 22.60 -7.98 18.02
CA PRO A 250 23.55 -9.06 17.73
C PRO A 250 25.02 -8.67 17.96
N THR A 251 25.83 -9.65 18.38
CA THR A 251 27.19 -9.42 18.89
C THR A 251 28.20 -8.97 17.83
N ASP A 252 27.89 -9.13 16.54
CA ASP A 252 28.68 -8.68 15.40
C ASP A 252 28.54 -7.17 15.13
N VAL A 253 27.48 -6.52 15.63
CA VAL A 253 27.26 -5.07 15.53
C VAL A 253 27.91 -4.30 16.71
N GLN A 254 28.33 -5.01 17.76
CA GLN A 254 28.79 -4.41 19.03
C GLN A 254 30.19 -3.79 18.93
N GLY A 255 30.24 -2.51 18.56
CA GLY A 255 31.45 -1.68 18.59
C GLY A 255 31.93 -1.32 20.01
N ASN A 256 33.12 -0.73 20.11
CA ASN A 256 33.66 -0.25 21.40
C ASN A 256 32.84 0.95 21.93
N THR A 257 31.88 0.67 22.82
CA THR A 257 31.03 1.66 23.52
C THR A 257 31.77 2.89 24.01
N ILE A 258 32.91 2.72 24.69
CA ILE A 258 33.68 3.84 25.23
C ILE A 258 34.22 4.71 24.09
N GLY A 259 34.73 4.08 23.03
CA GLY A 259 35.17 4.77 21.80
C GLY A 259 34.04 5.49 21.08
N LEU A 260 32.83 4.91 21.00
CA LEU A 260 31.65 5.51 20.38
C LEU A 260 31.14 6.73 21.16
N VAL A 261 31.02 6.63 22.49
CA VAL A 261 30.63 7.76 23.35
C VAL A 261 31.66 8.90 23.25
N TRP A 262 32.96 8.61 23.28
CA TRP A 262 34.00 9.63 23.06
C TRP A 262 33.91 10.25 21.66
N ARG A 263 33.63 9.47 20.62
CA ARG A 263 33.48 9.95 19.24
C ARG A 263 32.32 10.95 19.12
N GLN A 264 31.17 10.69 19.74
CA GLN A 264 30.06 11.66 19.77
C GLN A 264 30.40 12.94 20.55
N ILE A 265 31.12 12.83 21.67
CA ILE A 265 31.60 14.00 22.42
C ILE A 265 32.58 14.83 21.58
N ILE A 266 33.43 14.19 20.78
CA ILE A 266 34.37 14.85 19.86
C ILE A 266 33.63 15.56 18.70
N TYR A 267 32.55 14.97 18.18
CA TYR A 267 31.74 15.58 17.12
C TYR A 267 31.01 16.87 17.55
N LEU A 268 30.87 17.15 18.85
CA LEU A 268 30.43 18.47 19.35
C LEU A 268 31.44 19.60 19.08
N PHE A 269 32.67 19.28 18.63
CA PHE A 269 33.76 20.23 18.41
C PHE A 269 34.42 20.09 17.02
N MET A 270 33.98 19.14 16.19
CA MET A 270 34.47 18.94 14.82
C MET A 270 33.39 19.39 13.84
N PRO A 271 33.59 20.48 13.07
CA PRO A 271 32.69 20.86 11.98
C PRO A 271 32.55 19.72 10.97
N SER A 272 31.33 19.51 10.46
CA SER A 272 31.14 18.66 9.28
C SER A 272 31.73 19.31 8.03
N ALA A 273 31.84 18.55 6.94
CA ALA A 273 32.18 19.06 5.62
C ALA A 273 30.98 19.81 4.98
N ALA A 274 30.44 20.79 5.71
CA ALA A 274 29.29 21.57 5.31
C ALA A 274 29.55 22.38 4.04
N ASN A 275 28.66 22.27 3.05
CA ASN A 275 28.67 23.16 1.90
C ASN A 275 28.30 24.59 2.35
N TYR A 276 29.04 25.59 1.87
CA TYR A 276 28.76 27.02 2.05
C TYR A 276 27.27 27.39 1.86
N GLN A 277 26.61 26.80 0.86
CA GLN A 277 25.17 26.98 0.61
C GLN A 277 24.29 26.58 1.80
N GLN A 278 24.61 25.47 2.48
CA GLN A 278 23.88 24.99 3.66
C GLN A 278 24.03 25.96 4.83
N ILE A 279 25.25 26.46 5.07
CA ILE A 279 25.56 27.44 6.13
C ILE A 279 24.76 28.73 5.91
N VAL A 280 24.66 29.20 4.66
CA VAL A 280 23.86 30.37 4.29
C VAL A 280 22.36 30.16 4.58
N TYR A 281 21.82 28.98 4.27
CA TYR A 281 20.43 28.64 4.59
C TYR A 281 20.18 28.58 6.11
N SER A 282 21.13 28.07 6.89
CA SER A 282 21.06 28.13 8.36
C SER A 282 21.06 29.55 8.92
N VAL A 283 21.89 30.45 8.36
CA VAL A 283 21.90 31.87 8.76
C VAL A 283 20.57 32.54 8.38
N ALA A 284 20.04 32.26 7.20
CA ALA A 284 18.74 32.78 6.75
C ALA A 284 17.60 32.28 7.65
N TYR A 285 17.55 30.99 7.98
CA TYR A 285 16.58 30.39 8.89
C TYR A 285 16.54 31.11 10.24
N TRP A 286 17.70 31.32 10.88
CA TRP A 286 17.76 32.04 12.16
C TRP A 286 17.35 33.51 12.03
N LEU A 287 17.69 34.19 10.94
CA LEU A 287 17.26 35.57 10.70
C LEU A 287 15.73 35.67 10.51
N LEU A 288 15.13 34.74 9.77
CA LEU A 288 13.67 34.63 9.61
C LEU A 288 12.98 34.29 10.95
N LEU A 289 13.58 33.44 11.78
CA LEU A 289 13.09 33.12 13.13
C LEU A 289 13.18 34.32 14.09
N TYR A 290 14.21 35.16 14.00
CA TYR A 290 14.22 36.43 14.74
C TYR A 290 13.24 37.45 14.16
N ALA A 291 12.96 37.42 12.84
CA ALA A 291 12.05 38.33 12.16
C ALA A 291 10.57 38.12 12.52
N SER A 292 10.13 36.87 12.64
CA SER A 292 8.75 36.52 13.05
C SER A 292 8.41 37.01 14.47
N PHE A 293 9.41 37.08 15.37
CA PHE A 293 9.28 37.76 16.67
C PHE A 293 9.59 39.28 16.63
N GLY A 294 9.61 39.90 15.45
CA GLY A 294 9.89 41.33 15.26
C GLY A 294 11.25 41.78 15.80
N PHE A 295 12.24 40.88 15.86
CA PHE A 295 13.56 41.07 16.49
C PHE A 295 13.51 41.48 17.99
N LEU A 296 12.38 41.29 18.68
CA LEU A 296 12.20 41.69 20.09
C LEU A 296 13.25 41.06 21.03
N ALA A 297 13.75 39.86 20.72
CA ALA A 297 14.80 39.18 21.47
C ALA A 297 16.06 40.01 21.69
N PHE A 298 16.44 40.88 20.74
CA PHE A 298 17.63 41.73 20.85
C PHE A 298 17.48 42.88 21.88
N ARG A 299 16.26 43.17 22.37
CA ARG A 299 16.08 44.00 23.58
C ARG A 299 16.36 43.24 24.89
N HIS A 300 16.61 41.95 24.80
CA HIS A 300 17.08 41.07 25.87
C HIS A 300 18.32 40.25 25.41
N PRO A 301 19.48 40.87 25.11
CA PRO A 301 20.61 40.17 24.48
C PRO A 301 21.22 39.05 25.33
N LYS A 302 20.90 38.96 26.63
CA LYS A 302 21.26 37.82 27.49
C LYS A 302 20.67 36.48 27.00
N HIS A 303 19.59 36.49 26.20
CA HIS A 303 19.05 35.25 25.60
C HIS A 303 20.07 34.52 24.70
N LEU A 304 21.04 35.26 24.15
CA LEU A 304 22.12 34.69 23.34
C LEU A 304 22.98 33.67 24.10
N ILE A 305 22.98 33.68 25.45
CA ILE A 305 23.65 32.64 26.23
C ILE A 305 23.03 31.25 25.95
N ILE A 306 21.72 31.20 25.68
CA ILE A 306 20.98 29.97 25.33
C ILE A 306 20.99 29.76 23.80
N ALA A 307 20.98 30.82 22.99
CA ALA A 307 20.98 30.72 21.53
C ALA A 307 22.34 30.35 20.92
N LEU A 308 23.45 30.92 21.39
CA LEU A 308 24.81 30.72 20.84
C LEU A 308 25.22 29.25 20.63
N PRO A 309 24.99 28.31 21.58
CA PRO A 309 25.35 26.91 21.36
C PRO A 309 24.46 26.23 20.30
N LEU A 310 23.18 26.59 20.21
CA LEU A 310 22.27 26.09 19.18
C LEU A 310 22.59 26.69 17.80
N LEU A 311 22.95 27.97 17.74
CA LEU A 311 23.48 28.64 16.55
C LEU A 311 24.77 27.98 16.07
N TYR A 312 25.71 27.68 16.98
CA TYR A 312 26.96 26.97 16.62
C TYR A 312 26.69 25.58 16.06
N PHE A 313 25.84 24.80 16.74
CA PHE A 313 25.41 23.48 16.26
C PHE A 313 24.77 23.55 14.88
N SER A 314 23.75 24.41 14.71
CA SER A 314 22.92 24.46 13.51
C SER A 314 23.45 25.36 12.37
N ILE A 315 24.63 25.98 12.52
CA ILE A 315 25.28 26.77 11.43
C ILE A 315 26.67 26.21 11.11
N ILE A 316 27.42 25.68 12.10
CA ILE A 316 28.82 25.24 11.92
C ILE A 316 28.99 23.73 11.98
N LEU A 317 28.31 23.03 12.91
CA LEU A 317 28.47 21.58 13.04
C LEU A 317 27.57 20.81 12.07
N MET A 318 26.28 21.09 12.08
CA MET A 318 25.22 20.35 11.38
C MET A 318 24.19 21.32 10.77
N PRO A 319 24.54 22.07 9.71
CA PRO A 319 23.68 23.09 9.13
C PRO A 319 22.39 22.56 8.48
N TYR A 320 22.28 21.25 8.23
CA TYR A 320 21.09 20.59 7.69
C TYR A 320 19.83 20.83 8.55
N PHE A 321 19.95 20.77 9.88
CA PHE A 321 18.82 20.85 10.81
C PHE A 321 18.11 22.21 10.84
N ALA A 322 18.71 23.28 10.29
CA ALA A 322 18.13 24.63 10.26
C ALA A 322 17.96 25.14 8.83
N GLN A 323 17.39 24.33 7.92
CA GLN A 323 17.13 24.76 6.54
C GLN A 323 15.64 24.97 6.24
N TYR A 324 14.77 24.15 6.82
CA TYR A 324 13.35 24.09 6.47
C TYR A 324 12.47 24.40 7.70
N MET A 325 11.50 25.30 7.54
CA MET A 325 10.63 25.75 8.65
C MET A 325 9.56 24.71 9.01
N GLY A 326 9.19 23.86 8.06
CA GLY A 326 8.26 22.74 8.17
C GLY A 326 8.90 21.42 8.53
N PHE A 327 10.00 21.43 9.30
CA PHE A 327 10.66 20.28 9.93
C PHE A 327 10.60 20.43 11.47
N GLN A 328 10.75 19.35 12.23
CA GLN A 328 10.58 19.28 13.69
C GLN A 328 11.50 20.22 14.50
N TYR A 329 12.68 20.57 13.98
CA TYR A 329 13.71 21.32 14.72
C TYR A 329 13.32 22.77 15.10
N GLY A 330 12.27 23.33 14.49
CA GLY A 330 11.71 24.63 14.88
C GLY A 330 11.30 24.69 16.36
N PHE A 331 10.79 23.58 16.91
CA PHE A 331 10.52 23.43 18.34
C PHE A 331 11.75 23.66 19.24
N ILE A 332 12.95 23.31 18.79
CA ILE A 332 14.20 23.51 19.54
C ILE A 332 14.64 24.98 19.42
N PHE A 333 14.74 25.50 18.20
CA PHE A 333 15.36 26.79 17.95
C PHE A 333 14.50 27.99 18.40
N ILE A 334 13.17 27.84 18.44
CA ILE A 334 12.25 28.88 18.92
C ILE A 334 12.43 29.21 20.41
N ILE A 335 12.95 28.28 21.22
CA ILE A 335 13.04 28.39 22.69
C ILE A 335 13.81 29.64 23.16
N PRO A 336 15.09 29.87 22.79
CA PRO A 336 15.82 31.08 23.19
C PRO A 336 15.21 32.35 22.60
N VAL A 337 14.62 32.29 21.40
CA VAL A 337 14.03 33.44 20.70
C VAL A 337 12.75 33.91 21.40
N ALA A 338 11.85 32.98 21.76
CA ALA A 338 10.63 33.28 22.50
C ALA A 338 10.92 33.83 23.91
N ILE A 339 11.86 33.22 24.66
CA ILE A 339 12.33 33.74 25.96
C ILE A 339 12.91 35.14 25.81
N GLY A 340 13.77 35.34 24.80
CA GLY A 340 14.33 36.66 24.49
C GLY A 340 13.25 37.69 24.22
N SER A 341 12.28 37.36 23.36
CA SER A 341 11.26 38.29 22.85
C SER A 341 10.23 38.66 23.91
N ILE A 342 9.74 37.72 24.73
CA ILE A 342 8.78 38.02 25.79
C ILE A 342 9.40 38.92 26.89
N ILE A 343 10.70 38.75 27.17
CA ILE A 343 11.43 39.62 28.10
C ILE A 343 11.81 40.95 27.43
N GLY A 344 12.15 40.95 26.14
CA GLY A 344 12.40 42.15 25.34
C GLY A 344 11.19 43.09 25.29
N LEU A 345 10.00 42.54 25.02
CA LEU A 345 8.71 43.24 25.07
C LEU A 345 8.49 43.95 26.41
N SER A 346 8.77 43.28 27.53
CA SER A 346 8.58 43.82 28.87
C SER A 346 9.43 45.07 29.20
N ARG A 347 10.45 45.36 28.39
CA ARG A 347 11.37 46.51 28.50
C ARG A 347 10.91 47.74 27.70
N LEU A 348 9.90 47.62 26.84
CA LEU A 348 9.38 48.72 26.02
C LEU A 348 8.46 49.64 26.85
N LYS A 349 9.07 50.51 27.67
CA LYS A 349 8.39 51.30 28.73
C LYS A 349 8.52 52.83 28.61
N SER A 350 8.83 53.36 27.44
CA SER A 350 8.87 54.82 27.19
C SER A 350 8.42 55.19 25.78
N GLY A 351 7.86 56.39 25.63
CA GLY A 351 7.42 56.93 24.32
C GLY A 351 8.56 57.50 23.47
N ARG A 352 9.66 56.74 23.35
CA ARG A 352 10.79 56.85 22.41
C ARG A 352 11.27 55.41 22.21
N SER A 353 11.11 54.83 21.02
CA SER A 353 11.59 53.48 20.74
C SER A 353 11.83 53.28 19.24
N ALA A 354 13.07 53.50 18.80
CA ALA A 354 13.49 53.17 17.44
C ALA A 354 13.26 51.69 17.13
N SER A 355 13.34 50.79 18.12
CA SER A 355 12.97 49.38 17.98
C SER A 355 11.55 49.13 17.47
N LEU A 356 10.58 50.00 17.74
CA LEU A 356 9.20 49.82 17.28
C LEU A 356 9.07 50.18 15.79
N ILE A 357 9.74 51.26 15.39
CA ILE A 357 9.87 51.67 13.98
C ILE A 357 10.72 50.68 13.20
N LEU A 358 11.78 50.14 13.83
CA LEU A 358 12.65 49.10 13.27
C LEU A 358 11.92 47.75 13.16
N SER A 359 11.08 47.36 14.13
CA SER A 359 10.22 46.18 13.99
C SER A 359 9.28 46.36 12.81
N ILE A 360 8.60 47.52 12.70
CA ILE A 360 7.73 47.84 11.56
C ILE A 360 8.50 47.81 10.23
N ALA A 361 9.70 48.40 10.17
CA ALA A 361 10.55 48.40 8.98
C ALA A 361 11.03 46.98 8.61
N LEU A 362 11.41 46.17 9.60
CA LEU A 362 11.83 44.78 9.40
C LEU A 362 10.66 43.84 9.06
N ILE A 363 9.43 44.15 9.48
CA ILE A 363 8.19 43.47 9.03
C ILE A 363 7.88 43.82 7.58
N LEU A 364 7.91 45.11 7.21
CA LEU A 364 7.70 45.56 5.84
C LEU A 364 8.77 45.01 4.88
N LEU A 365 10.00 44.89 5.38
CA LEU A 365 11.12 44.25 4.68
C LEU A 365 10.97 42.72 4.58
N TYR A 366 10.58 42.04 5.67
CA TYR A 366 10.29 40.60 5.65
C TYR A 366 9.20 40.29 4.61
N TYR A 367 8.20 41.16 4.49
CA TYR A 367 7.30 41.19 3.34
C TYR A 367 8.04 41.43 2.01
N SER A 368 8.85 42.47 1.85
CA SER A 368 9.53 42.74 0.56
C SER A 368 10.57 41.68 0.14
N VAL A 369 11.07 40.85 1.05
CA VAL A 369 11.98 39.72 0.75
C VAL A 369 11.21 38.50 0.24
N ILE A 370 9.97 38.27 0.71
CA ILE A 370 9.20 37.05 0.40
C ILE A 370 8.12 37.32 -0.68
N TYR A 371 7.56 38.53 -0.73
CA TYR A 371 6.37 38.85 -1.54
C TYR A 371 6.58 39.05 -3.06
N PRO A 372 7.72 39.54 -3.59
CA PRO A 372 7.89 39.75 -5.04
C PRO A 372 7.92 38.48 -5.90
N GLY A 373 7.94 37.29 -5.28
CA GLY A 373 8.28 36.04 -5.96
C GLY A 373 7.60 34.80 -5.39
N ALA A 374 6.29 34.83 -5.12
CA ALA A 374 5.52 33.66 -4.63
C ALA A 374 5.38 32.47 -5.63
N ARG A 375 6.30 32.35 -6.59
CA ARG A 375 6.54 31.18 -7.46
C ARG A 375 8.05 30.87 -7.62
N ALA A 376 8.93 31.54 -6.87
CA ALA A 376 10.37 31.51 -7.04
C ALA A 376 11.12 31.41 -5.70
N PHE A 377 11.70 30.24 -5.47
CA PHE A 377 13.04 30.07 -4.91
C PHE A 377 13.50 30.97 -3.75
N ILE A 378 13.55 30.42 -2.52
CA ILE A 378 14.52 30.86 -1.50
C ILE A 378 15.61 29.80 -1.24
N PHE A 379 15.39 28.53 -1.62
CA PHE A 379 16.32 27.41 -1.36
C PHE A 379 16.82 26.63 -2.59
N LYS A 380 16.57 27.08 -3.84
CA LYS A 380 17.08 26.37 -5.05
C LYS A 380 17.68 27.17 -6.22
N THR A 381 17.33 28.44 -6.48
CA THR A 381 18.02 29.23 -7.56
C THR A 381 18.26 30.72 -7.30
N VAL A 382 17.82 31.31 -6.19
CA VAL A 382 18.31 32.66 -5.83
C VAL A 382 19.79 32.56 -5.48
N GLY A 383 20.61 33.41 -6.11
CA GLY A 383 22.04 33.41 -5.94
C GLY A 383 22.42 33.74 -4.49
N VAL A 384 23.48 33.13 -3.98
CA VAL A 384 23.94 33.38 -2.61
C VAL A 384 24.27 34.87 -2.39
N GLU A 385 24.77 35.56 -3.41
CA GLU A 385 25.04 37.00 -3.36
C GLU A 385 23.76 37.85 -3.28
N GLU A 386 22.68 37.44 -3.96
CA GLU A 386 21.38 38.12 -3.92
C GLU A 386 20.72 37.95 -2.54
N LEU A 387 20.77 36.73 -1.98
CA LEU A 387 20.28 36.44 -0.64
C LEU A 387 21.06 37.22 0.43
N LEU A 388 22.39 37.31 0.29
CA LEU A 388 23.24 38.12 1.17
C LEU A 388 22.95 39.62 1.02
N ALA A 389 22.76 40.14 -0.19
CA ALA A 389 22.42 41.55 -0.41
C ALA A 389 21.07 41.91 0.26
N LEU A 390 20.07 41.04 0.14
CA LEU A 390 18.75 41.19 0.78
C LEU A 390 18.82 41.15 2.31
N LEU A 391 19.78 40.45 2.91
CA LEU A 391 19.91 40.29 4.37
C LEU A 391 20.90 41.28 5.03
N LEU A 392 21.94 41.73 4.33
CA LEU A 392 23.02 42.55 4.91
C LEU A 392 22.64 44.03 5.09
N ALA A 393 22.00 44.66 4.10
CA ALA A 393 21.57 46.05 4.23
C ALA A 393 20.58 46.28 5.41
N PRO A 394 19.60 45.39 5.66
CA PRO A 394 18.78 45.41 6.88
C PRO A 394 19.57 45.30 8.18
N ALA A 395 20.55 44.40 8.26
CA ALA A 395 21.36 44.23 9.45
C ALA A 395 22.19 45.50 9.75
N ALA A 396 22.70 46.16 8.70
CA ALA A 396 23.37 47.46 8.81
C ALA A 396 22.42 48.58 9.29
N ILE A 397 21.19 48.64 8.78
CA ILE A 397 20.17 49.60 9.23
C ILE A 397 19.77 49.35 10.69
N ALA A 398 19.59 48.09 11.10
CA ALA A 398 19.32 47.72 12.49
C ALA A 398 20.47 48.12 13.43
N ALA A 399 21.71 47.88 13.04
CA ALA A 399 22.90 48.33 13.77
C ALA A 399 22.97 49.86 13.88
N ALA A 400 22.73 50.59 12.78
CA ALA A 400 22.71 52.06 12.77
C ALA A 400 21.60 52.66 13.65
N ALA A 401 20.41 52.04 13.68
CA ALA A 401 19.32 52.43 14.57
C ALA A 401 19.68 52.20 16.06
N ILE A 402 20.37 51.11 16.38
CA ILE A 402 20.86 50.82 17.74
C ILE A 402 21.96 51.80 18.17
N VAL A 403 22.90 52.12 17.28
CA VAL A 403 24.00 53.07 17.55
C VAL A 403 23.50 54.50 17.71
N SER A 404 22.51 54.94 16.94
CA SER A 404 21.98 56.31 16.99
C SER A 404 21.15 56.62 18.24
N GLU A 405 20.45 55.64 18.86
CA GLU A 405 19.80 55.84 20.17
C GLU A 405 20.82 56.17 21.30
N GLY A 406 22.13 55.94 21.09
CA GLY A 406 23.19 56.25 22.06
C GLY A 406 23.53 57.73 22.26
N ARG A 407 22.95 58.66 21.49
CA ARG A 407 23.25 60.12 21.56
C ARG A 407 22.01 61.02 21.52
N ALA A 408 21.16 61.00 22.56
CA ALA A 408 20.03 61.93 22.67
C ALA A 408 19.75 62.44 24.10
N ILE A 409 19.51 63.75 24.21
CA ILE A 409 19.43 64.53 25.46
C ILE A 409 18.18 64.19 26.31
N PRO A 410 18.26 64.19 27.66
CA PRO A 410 17.13 64.04 28.56
C PRO A 410 16.29 65.32 28.69
N GLY A 411 14.96 65.20 28.78
CA GLY A 411 14.09 66.36 29.01
C GLY A 411 12.61 66.04 29.21
N VAL A 412 12.00 66.77 30.15
CA VAL A 412 10.55 66.98 30.40
C VAL A 412 9.71 65.77 30.82
N GLY A 413 9.06 65.89 31.99
CA GLY A 413 8.11 64.92 32.55
C GLY A 413 6.63 65.28 32.32
N ALA A 414 5.76 64.95 33.29
CA ALA A 414 4.37 65.41 33.41
C ALA A 414 3.29 64.93 32.38
N GLN A 415 3.54 63.92 31.53
CA GLN A 415 2.45 63.18 30.84
C GLN A 415 2.63 61.65 30.84
N ARG A 416 2.81 61.02 32.02
CA ARG A 416 2.99 59.55 32.12
C ARG A 416 1.72 58.73 31.84
N GLY A 417 0.55 59.13 32.34
CA GLY A 417 -0.68 58.32 32.28
C GLY A 417 -1.18 58.03 30.85
N ARG A 418 -1.66 59.06 30.14
CA ARG A 418 -2.18 58.94 28.76
C ARG A 418 -1.15 58.40 27.76
N ARG A 419 0.14 58.71 27.94
CA ARG A 419 1.22 58.26 27.05
C ARG A 419 1.48 56.75 27.16
N ASN A 420 1.36 56.17 28.36
CA ASN A 420 1.53 54.74 28.57
C ASN A 420 0.40 53.91 27.92
N LEU A 421 -0.86 54.37 27.96
CA LEU A 421 -1.94 53.69 27.22
C LEU A 421 -1.68 53.70 25.70
N ARG A 422 -1.31 54.86 25.12
CA ARG A 422 -1.01 54.96 23.68
C ARG A 422 0.11 54.01 23.24
N VAL A 423 1.18 53.89 24.05
CA VAL A 423 2.28 52.94 23.76
C VAL A 423 1.80 51.49 23.86
N ALA A 424 1.00 51.13 24.88
CA ALA A 424 0.47 49.77 25.00
C ALA A 424 -0.48 49.38 23.84
N SER A 425 -1.33 50.30 23.39
CA SER A 425 -2.21 50.08 22.23
C SER A 425 -1.43 49.92 20.92
N LEU A 426 -0.38 50.72 20.71
CA LEU A 426 0.42 50.65 19.48
C LEU A 426 1.36 49.43 19.46
N LEU A 427 1.87 49.00 20.61
CA LEU A 427 2.55 47.70 20.76
C LEU A 427 1.62 46.53 20.42
N LEU A 428 0.36 46.57 20.89
CA LEU A 428 -0.63 45.56 20.54
C LEU A 428 -0.93 45.56 19.03
N ALA A 429 -1.04 46.73 18.40
CA ALA A 429 -1.24 46.83 16.96
C ALA A 429 -0.07 46.19 16.15
N VAL A 430 1.19 46.43 16.56
CA VAL A 430 2.35 45.81 15.91
C VAL A 430 2.38 44.28 16.14
N LEU A 431 1.98 43.80 17.32
CA LEU A 431 1.85 42.37 17.58
C LEU A 431 0.72 41.71 16.77
N VAL A 432 -0.38 42.43 16.48
CA VAL A 432 -1.44 41.95 15.58
C VAL A 432 -0.96 41.90 14.13
N VAL A 433 -0.16 42.86 13.67
CA VAL A 433 0.45 42.82 12.33
C VAL A 433 1.48 41.68 12.21
N LEU A 434 2.30 41.45 13.25
CA LEU A 434 3.19 40.28 13.31
C LEU A 434 2.41 38.97 13.25
N ALA A 435 1.36 38.82 14.06
CA ALA A 435 0.51 37.63 14.06
C ALA A 435 -0.17 37.36 12.71
N ALA A 436 -0.56 38.41 11.97
CA ALA A 436 -1.11 38.28 10.62
C ALA A 436 -0.06 37.90 9.57
N ALA A 437 1.18 38.40 9.71
CA ALA A 437 2.30 38.01 8.86
C ALA A 437 2.70 36.54 9.13
N ASP A 438 2.90 36.17 10.39
CA ASP A 438 3.22 34.80 10.82
C ASP A 438 2.14 33.81 10.33
N PHE A 439 0.86 34.12 10.51
CA PHE A 439 -0.25 33.32 9.95
C PHE A 439 -0.14 33.16 8.42
N THR A 440 0.18 34.24 7.70
CA THR A 440 0.30 34.25 6.23
C THR A 440 1.43 33.34 5.72
N PHE A 441 2.50 33.17 6.50
CA PHE A 441 3.61 32.26 6.18
C PHE A 441 3.56 30.93 6.94
N SER A 442 2.51 30.68 7.72
CA SER A 442 2.28 29.42 8.42
C SER A 442 1.55 28.39 7.54
N PRO A 443 1.61 27.09 7.89
CA PRO A 443 0.80 26.06 7.25
C PRO A 443 -0.73 26.24 7.36
N LEU A 444 -1.21 27.22 8.16
CA LEU A 444 -2.64 27.57 8.28
C LEU A 444 -3.14 28.49 7.15
N ASN A 445 -2.25 28.95 6.26
CA ASN A 445 -2.62 29.62 5.02
C ASN A 445 -2.70 28.57 3.89
N PRO A 446 -3.88 28.30 3.28
CA PRO A 446 -3.99 27.34 2.19
C PRO A 446 -3.10 27.64 0.98
N ASN A 447 -2.70 28.91 0.78
CA ASN A 447 -1.81 29.32 -0.31
C ASN A 447 -0.32 29.08 -0.03
N ALA A 448 0.04 28.71 1.21
CA ALA A 448 1.40 28.31 1.58
C ALA A 448 1.63 26.80 1.42
N ASN A 449 0.55 26.03 1.22
CA ASN A 449 0.57 24.57 1.21
C ASN A 449 0.62 24.03 -0.22
N ALA A 450 1.33 22.91 -0.40
CA ALA A 450 1.48 22.21 -1.67
C ALA A 450 1.83 20.74 -1.39
N PRO A 451 1.72 19.83 -2.38
CA PRO A 451 2.19 18.44 -2.21
C PRO A 451 3.71 18.37 -1.93
N ASN A 452 4.49 19.19 -2.63
CA ASN A 452 5.94 19.34 -2.44
C ASN A 452 6.27 20.79 -2.06
N PRO A 453 6.06 21.20 -0.78
CA PRO A 453 6.24 22.58 -0.36
C PRO A 453 7.73 22.93 -0.20
N PRO A 454 8.19 24.13 -0.61
CA PRO A 454 9.60 24.53 -0.52
C PRO A 454 10.09 24.75 0.93
N TRP A 455 9.18 24.60 1.91
CA TRP A 455 9.42 24.88 3.33
C TRP A 455 9.56 23.62 4.20
N GLY A 456 9.35 22.41 3.65
CA GLY A 456 9.28 21.13 4.39
C GLY A 456 7.85 20.60 4.55
N SER A 457 7.68 19.27 4.68
CA SER A 457 6.37 18.58 4.62
C SER A 457 5.39 18.91 5.76
N GLY A 458 5.80 19.69 6.76
CA GLY A 458 4.89 20.38 7.68
C GLY A 458 4.01 21.46 7.02
N TYR A 459 4.22 21.74 5.74
CA TYR A 459 3.32 22.56 4.89
C TYR A 459 2.45 21.70 3.94
N THR A 460 2.52 20.37 4.04
CA THR A 460 1.67 19.46 3.26
C THR A 460 0.41 19.14 4.07
N ILE A 461 -0.60 20.03 4.00
CA ILE A 461 -1.88 19.89 4.72
C ILE A 461 -3.04 20.12 3.74
N SER A 462 -3.97 19.16 3.70
CA SER A 462 -5.30 19.31 3.07
C SER A 462 -6.30 19.89 4.06
N TYR A 463 -7.23 20.70 3.56
CA TYR A 463 -8.36 21.24 4.33
C TYR A 463 -9.66 20.45 4.13
N HIS A 464 -9.58 19.32 3.41
CA HIS A 464 -10.68 18.41 3.10
C HIS A 464 -10.18 16.96 3.25
N ALA A 465 -10.97 16.11 3.92
CA ALA A 465 -10.68 14.69 4.05
C ALA A 465 -10.68 14.00 2.66
N ASN A 466 -9.80 13.02 2.44
CA ASN A 466 -9.75 12.32 1.16
C ASN A 466 -10.92 11.31 1.06
N PRO A 467 -11.71 11.31 -0.04
CA PRO A 467 -12.82 10.37 -0.21
C PRO A 467 -12.43 8.89 -0.12
N ALA A 468 -11.16 8.51 -0.28
CA ALA A 468 -10.71 7.13 -0.10
C ALA A 468 -10.68 6.68 1.38
N TYR A 469 -10.44 7.60 2.34
CA TYR A 469 -10.22 7.26 3.75
C TYR A 469 -11.41 6.54 4.40
N LYS A 470 -12.65 6.86 4.00
CA LYS A 470 -13.89 6.19 4.49
C LYS A 470 -13.87 4.67 4.32
N TYR A 471 -13.14 4.15 3.32
CA TYR A 471 -13.03 2.72 3.02
C TYR A 471 -11.75 2.09 3.56
N MET A 472 -10.84 2.86 4.16
CA MET A 472 -9.56 2.34 4.67
C MET A 472 -9.79 1.32 5.80
N HIS A 473 -10.81 1.53 6.64
CA HIS A 473 -11.22 0.55 7.65
C HIS A 473 -11.72 -0.76 7.03
N ASP A 474 -12.57 -0.67 6.00
CA ASP A 474 -13.12 -1.83 5.30
C ASP A 474 -12.03 -2.62 4.57
N LEU A 475 -11.10 -1.93 3.88
CA LEU A 475 -9.94 -2.54 3.23
C LEU A 475 -9.00 -3.23 4.24
N LEU A 476 -8.73 -2.59 5.39
CA LEU A 476 -7.88 -3.17 6.42
C LEU A 476 -8.55 -4.34 7.18
N SER A 477 -9.88 -4.50 7.10
CA SER A 477 -10.58 -5.67 7.65
C SER A 477 -10.19 -6.99 6.95
N TYR A 478 -9.60 -6.91 5.75
CA TYR A 478 -9.05 -8.04 5.01
C TYR A 478 -7.59 -8.37 5.36
N TYR A 479 -6.99 -7.68 6.32
CA TYR A 479 -5.60 -7.92 6.74
C TYR A 479 -5.55 -8.52 8.16
N GLU A 480 -4.67 -9.49 8.36
CA GLU A 480 -4.59 -10.31 9.58
C GLU A 480 -3.33 -9.93 10.39
N THR A 481 -3.53 -9.43 11.62
CA THR A 481 -2.51 -8.69 12.39
C THR A 481 -1.31 -9.50 12.88
N ASN A 482 -1.30 -10.82 12.70
CA ASN A 482 -0.15 -11.67 13.03
C ASN A 482 0.78 -11.88 11.81
N GLU A 483 0.29 -11.63 10.60
CA GLU A 483 1.01 -11.89 9.37
C GLU A 483 1.96 -10.75 8.98
N THR A 484 2.87 -11.06 8.04
CA THR A 484 3.79 -10.05 7.49
C THR A 484 3.08 -9.15 6.49
N VAL A 485 3.23 -7.83 6.67
CA VAL A 485 2.72 -6.83 5.74
C VAL A 485 3.79 -5.80 5.41
N VAL A 486 3.96 -5.50 4.12
CA VAL A 486 4.73 -4.33 3.65
C VAL A 486 3.76 -3.25 3.22
N ALA A 487 3.98 -2.01 3.65
CA ALA A 487 3.16 -0.86 3.29
C ALA A 487 3.98 0.28 2.67
N SER A 488 3.42 1.04 1.73
CA SER A 488 4.03 2.28 1.22
C SER A 488 4.21 3.34 2.33
N SER A 489 5.09 4.31 2.14
CA SER A 489 5.53 5.27 3.18
C SER A 489 4.38 6.04 3.81
N PHE A 490 3.35 6.38 3.03
CA PHE A 490 2.17 7.09 3.52
C PHE A 490 1.05 6.17 4.06
N LEU A 491 1.09 4.87 3.74
CA LEU A 491 0.15 3.88 4.25
C LEU A 491 0.67 3.11 5.48
N PHE A 492 1.98 3.13 5.74
CA PHE A 492 2.58 2.43 6.88
C PHE A 492 1.99 2.79 8.26
N PRO A 493 1.68 4.07 8.59
CA PRO A 493 1.04 4.42 9.88
C PRO A 493 -0.27 3.68 10.15
N TYR A 494 -0.97 3.22 9.11
CA TYR A 494 -2.23 2.47 9.24
C TYR A 494 -2.04 1.00 9.66
N VAL A 495 -0.87 0.42 9.39
CA VAL A 495 -0.53 -0.96 9.77
C VAL A 495 0.50 -1.04 10.91
N ALA A 496 1.11 0.08 11.31
CA ALA A 496 2.15 0.21 12.33
C ALA A 496 1.81 -0.41 13.69
N ASN A 497 0.53 -0.66 14.00
CA ASN A 497 0.11 -1.46 15.16
C ASN A 497 0.28 -2.99 14.92
N ASN A 498 1.40 -3.42 14.34
CA ASN A 498 1.80 -4.82 14.17
C ASN A 498 3.32 -4.95 14.42
N LEU A 499 3.76 -6.09 14.96
CA LEU A 499 5.18 -6.41 15.11
C LEU A 499 5.84 -6.87 13.81
N ASN A 500 5.02 -7.28 12.83
CA ASN A 500 5.38 -7.86 11.53
C ASN A 500 4.99 -6.93 10.35
N SER A 501 4.63 -5.67 10.62
CA SER A 501 4.47 -4.64 9.59
C SER A 501 5.81 -3.95 9.30
N TYR A 502 6.13 -3.76 8.03
CA TYR A 502 7.37 -3.13 7.57
C TYR A 502 7.09 -1.97 6.60
N PRO A 503 7.88 -0.87 6.67
CA PRO A 503 7.85 0.18 5.67
C PRO A 503 8.38 -0.31 4.31
N GLY A 504 7.92 0.34 3.24
CA GLY A 504 8.14 -0.10 1.87
C GLY A 504 8.48 1.00 0.86
N GLY A 505 8.30 2.28 1.18
CA GLY A 505 8.70 3.37 0.27
C GLY A 505 10.13 3.87 0.51
N TYR A 506 10.52 5.00 -0.07
CA TYR A 506 11.88 5.57 -0.02
C TYR A 506 13.05 4.68 -0.53
N GLY A 507 12.74 3.58 -1.23
CA GLY A 507 13.57 2.99 -2.28
C GLY A 507 14.77 2.11 -1.87
N PRO A 508 15.35 1.37 -2.83
CA PRO A 508 16.24 0.23 -2.58
C PRO A 508 17.63 0.58 -2.02
N SER A 509 18.03 1.86 -2.03
CA SER A 509 19.28 2.32 -1.40
C SER A 509 19.21 2.43 0.12
N THR A 510 18.00 2.50 0.66
CA THR A 510 17.72 2.89 2.05
C THR A 510 17.56 1.64 2.92
N PHE A 511 16.71 0.71 2.48
CA PHE A 511 16.35 -0.50 3.23
C PHE A 511 17.26 -1.70 2.96
N LYS A 512 18.38 -1.76 3.69
CA LYS A 512 19.42 -2.81 3.55
C LYS A 512 19.10 -4.11 4.28
N TYR A 513 18.22 -4.07 5.29
CA TYR A 513 17.97 -5.16 6.24
C TYR A 513 16.53 -5.66 6.20
N LEU A 514 15.86 -5.53 5.04
CA LEU A 514 14.55 -6.14 4.81
C LEU A 514 14.62 -7.66 5.04
N PRO A 515 13.65 -8.26 5.76
CA PRO A 515 13.57 -9.71 5.91
C PRO A 515 13.09 -10.42 4.64
N PHE A 516 12.68 -9.67 3.61
CA PHE A 516 12.04 -10.17 2.40
C PHE A 516 13.01 -10.32 1.22
N LYS A 517 12.85 -11.41 0.46
CA LYS A 517 13.62 -11.77 -0.74
C LYS A 517 12.72 -12.54 -1.71
N GLU A 518 13.19 -12.81 -2.92
CA GLU A 518 12.49 -13.62 -3.94
C GLU A 518 12.03 -15.00 -3.38
N THR A 519 12.80 -15.59 -2.45
CA THR A 519 12.45 -16.86 -1.78
C THR A 519 11.74 -16.71 -0.44
N ASN A 520 11.45 -15.49 0.01
CA ASN A 520 10.76 -15.19 1.27
C ASN A 520 9.99 -13.87 1.13
N LEU A 521 8.79 -13.94 0.56
CA LEU A 521 7.94 -12.79 0.26
C LEU A 521 6.97 -12.51 1.42
N PRO A 522 6.54 -11.25 1.64
CA PRO A 522 5.54 -10.92 2.66
C PRO A 522 4.17 -11.52 2.33
N GLN A 523 3.36 -11.82 3.35
CA GLN A 523 2.02 -12.38 3.16
C GLN A 523 1.01 -11.35 2.61
N TYR A 524 1.21 -10.06 2.91
CA TYR A 524 0.40 -8.94 2.43
C TYR A 524 1.26 -7.78 1.91
N ILE A 525 0.76 -7.07 0.89
CA ILE A 525 1.31 -5.78 0.44
C ILE A 525 0.19 -4.76 0.37
N LEU A 526 0.36 -3.64 1.07
CA LEU A 526 -0.55 -2.50 1.09
C LEU A 526 0.10 -1.34 0.33
N VAL A 527 -0.37 -1.02 -0.87
CA VAL A 527 0.31 -0.08 -1.76
C VAL A 527 -0.68 0.87 -2.44
N ASP A 528 -0.31 2.13 -2.52
CA ASP A 528 -0.99 3.12 -3.35
C ASP A 528 -0.31 3.30 -4.72
N ALA A 529 -1.07 3.74 -5.71
CA ALA A 529 -0.61 3.91 -7.09
C ALA A 529 0.48 4.98 -7.25
N PHE A 530 0.62 5.91 -6.30
CA PHE A 530 1.65 6.97 -6.35
C PHE A 530 3.02 6.46 -5.86
N GLU A 531 3.06 5.60 -4.83
CA GLU A 531 4.29 5.09 -4.23
C GLU A 531 4.74 3.71 -4.72
N PHE A 532 3.97 3.00 -5.55
CA PHE A 532 4.30 1.66 -6.06
C PHE A 532 5.75 1.50 -6.57
N ASN A 533 6.25 2.47 -7.34
CA ASN A 533 7.61 2.44 -7.90
C ASN A 533 8.72 2.60 -6.84
N GLN A 534 8.38 2.92 -5.60
CA GLN A 534 9.31 3.00 -4.46
C GLN A 534 9.50 1.67 -3.73
N LEU A 535 8.62 0.67 -3.96
CA LEU A 535 8.66 -0.63 -3.30
C LEU A 535 9.99 -1.38 -3.54
N PRO A 536 10.39 -2.32 -2.66
CA PRO A 536 11.54 -3.19 -2.91
C PRO A 536 11.42 -3.95 -4.24
N SER A 537 12.53 -4.10 -4.99
CA SER A 537 12.48 -4.66 -6.35
C SER A 537 12.00 -6.12 -6.41
N CYS A 538 12.26 -6.93 -5.39
CA CYS A 538 11.70 -8.28 -5.27
C CYS A 538 10.16 -8.26 -5.12
N ILE A 539 9.61 -7.23 -4.48
CA ILE A 539 8.16 -7.06 -4.32
C ILE A 539 7.54 -6.51 -5.61
N GLN A 540 8.20 -5.57 -6.30
CA GLN A 540 7.75 -5.12 -7.62
C GLN A 540 7.74 -6.29 -8.63
N ASN A 541 8.81 -7.10 -8.69
CA ASN A 541 8.86 -8.29 -9.55
C ASN A 541 7.72 -9.28 -9.23
N ALA A 542 7.48 -9.56 -7.95
CA ALA A 542 6.46 -10.54 -7.55
C ALA A 542 5.02 -10.08 -7.83
N LEU A 543 4.77 -8.76 -7.92
CA LEU A 543 3.48 -8.17 -8.31
C LEU A 543 3.30 -8.08 -9.84
N VAL A 544 4.34 -7.68 -10.58
CA VAL A 544 4.26 -7.40 -12.02
C VAL A 544 4.55 -8.64 -12.88
N ASN A 545 5.58 -9.41 -12.55
CA ASN A 545 6.14 -10.43 -13.44
C ASN A 545 5.74 -11.86 -13.05
N GLU A 546 5.60 -12.14 -11.75
CA GLU A 546 5.56 -13.52 -11.24
C GLU A 546 4.15 -13.99 -10.81
N SER A 547 3.17 -13.08 -10.79
CA SER A 547 1.75 -13.35 -10.44
C SER A 547 1.53 -14.05 -9.09
N PHE A 548 2.48 -13.95 -8.15
CA PHE A 548 2.42 -14.63 -6.86
C PHE A 548 1.35 -14.06 -5.91
N TYR A 549 0.81 -12.88 -6.20
CA TYR A 549 -0.17 -12.18 -5.37
C TYR A 549 -1.51 -11.99 -6.10
N GLY A 550 -2.60 -12.26 -5.39
CA GLY A 550 -3.93 -11.82 -5.79
C GLY A 550 -4.30 -10.49 -5.13
N LEU A 551 -5.10 -9.69 -5.81
CA LEU A 551 -5.74 -8.51 -5.23
C LEU A 551 -6.84 -8.97 -4.26
N ARG A 552 -6.74 -8.65 -2.97
CA ARG A 552 -7.76 -8.98 -1.95
C ARG A 552 -8.76 -7.83 -1.77
N ALA A 553 -8.29 -6.58 -1.79
CA ALA A 553 -9.15 -5.39 -1.75
C ALA A 553 -8.54 -4.20 -2.50
N TRP A 554 -9.40 -3.32 -3.03
CA TRP A 554 -9.00 -2.14 -3.81
C TRP A 554 -9.94 -0.96 -3.56
N ILE A 555 -9.39 0.17 -3.12
CA ILE A 555 -10.09 1.46 -3.11
C ILE A 555 -9.76 2.20 -4.42
N VAL A 556 -10.78 2.33 -5.26
CA VAL A 556 -10.70 2.98 -6.58
C VAL A 556 -10.75 4.50 -6.39
N SER A 557 -9.77 5.21 -6.95
CA SER A 557 -9.65 6.66 -6.84
C SER A 557 -8.97 7.28 -8.07
N SER A 558 -9.59 8.35 -8.60
CA SER A 558 -9.08 9.23 -9.67
C SER A 558 -8.12 10.32 -9.19
N SER A 559 -7.99 10.52 -7.87
CA SER A 559 -7.11 11.55 -7.31
C SER A 559 -5.64 11.27 -7.68
N PRO A 560 -4.84 12.26 -8.11
CA PRO A 560 -3.41 12.05 -8.38
C PRO A 560 -2.59 11.72 -7.14
N TYR A 561 -3.17 11.81 -5.94
CA TYR A 561 -2.56 11.37 -4.68
C TYR A 561 -3.64 10.92 -3.66
N PRO A 562 -3.44 9.81 -2.93
CA PRO A 562 -2.39 8.80 -3.15
C PRO A 562 -2.64 7.94 -4.43
N GLY A 563 -3.69 8.24 -5.19
CA GLY A 563 -4.17 7.36 -6.24
C GLY A 563 -5.08 6.27 -5.69
N SER A 564 -5.21 5.18 -6.44
CA SER A 564 -5.88 3.97 -5.97
C SER A 564 -5.05 3.26 -4.90
N ILE A 565 -5.70 2.74 -3.85
CA ILE A 565 -5.06 1.99 -2.76
C ILE A 565 -5.43 0.51 -2.89
N MET A 566 -4.44 -0.38 -2.89
CA MET A 566 -4.61 -1.81 -3.13
C MET A 566 -3.98 -2.64 -2.01
N LEU A 567 -4.72 -3.66 -1.56
CA LEU A 567 -4.24 -4.71 -0.67
C LEU A 567 -4.10 -6.01 -1.47
N PHE A 568 -2.86 -6.44 -1.64
CA PHE A 568 -2.50 -7.72 -2.24
C PHE A 568 -2.23 -8.76 -1.15
N GLN A 569 -2.53 -10.03 -1.44
CA GLN A 569 -2.21 -11.18 -0.59
C GLN A 569 -1.49 -12.26 -1.41
N LEU A 570 -0.39 -12.77 -0.85
CA LEU A 570 0.39 -13.87 -1.40
C LEU A 570 -0.48 -15.14 -1.53
N GLY A 571 -0.54 -15.72 -2.73
CA GLY A 571 -1.32 -16.92 -3.05
C GLY A 571 -2.85 -16.75 -3.14
N TYR A 572 -3.37 -15.51 -3.09
CA TYR A 572 -4.81 -15.26 -3.16
C TYR A 572 -5.38 -15.45 -4.58
N SER A 573 -6.51 -16.15 -4.70
CA SER A 573 -7.16 -16.48 -5.98
C SER A 573 -8.66 -16.11 -6.03
N GLY A 574 -9.19 -15.47 -4.96
CA GLY A 574 -10.59 -15.08 -4.87
C GLY A 574 -10.92 -13.77 -5.60
N SER A 575 -12.20 -13.39 -5.57
CA SER A 575 -12.66 -12.11 -6.13
C SER A 575 -12.32 -10.94 -5.21
N PRO A 576 -11.72 -9.84 -5.71
CA PRO A 576 -11.35 -8.69 -4.90
C PRO A 576 -12.55 -7.90 -4.37
N ALA A 577 -12.43 -7.35 -3.16
CA ALA A 577 -13.37 -6.36 -2.65
C ALA A 577 -13.07 -4.96 -3.23
N ILE A 578 -13.97 -4.42 -4.06
CA ILE A 578 -13.77 -3.15 -4.78
C ILE A 578 -14.62 -2.04 -4.15
N TYR A 579 -13.97 -0.94 -3.76
CA TYR A 579 -14.57 0.22 -3.10
C TYR A 579 -14.37 1.49 -3.93
N THR A 580 -15.42 1.96 -4.61
CA THR A 580 -15.33 3.17 -5.45
C THR A 580 -15.41 4.44 -4.60
N ALA A 581 -14.27 5.08 -4.32
CA ALA A 581 -14.23 6.39 -3.69
C ALA A 581 -14.65 7.47 -4.69
N GLU A 582 -14.06 7.43 -5.88
CA GLU A 582 -14.43 8.19 -7.08
C GLU A 582 -14.31 7.26 -8.30
N PRO A 583 -15.13 7.41 -9.35
CA PRO A 583 -14.92 6.70 -10.61
C PRO A 583 -13.61 7.16 -11.27
N LEU A 584 -12.90 6.28 -11.97
CA LEU A 584 -11.64 6.62 -12.65
C LEU A 584 -11.90 7.51 -13.87
N VAL A 585 -12.10 8.81 -13.63
CA VAL A 585 -12.32 9.82 -14.66
C VAL A 585 -11.03 10.63 -14.82
N PHE A 586 -10.43 10.54 -16.00
CA PHE A 586 -9.20 11.25 -16.34
C PHE A 586 -9.53 12.41 -17.30
N ASP A 587 -9.24 13.64 -16.89
CA ASP A 587 -9.44 14.86 -17.70
C ASP A 587 -8.13 15.62 -17.92
N TYR A 588 -8.22 16.89 -18.35
CA TYR A 588 -7.09 17.81 -18.62
C TYR A 588 -6.10 18.02 -17.46
N ARG A 589 -6.39 17.46 -16.28
CA ARG A 589 -5.53 17.44 -15.08
C ARG A 589 -4.77 16.11 -14.90
N ASN A 590 -5.06 15.09 -15.71
CA ASN A 590 -4.56 13.71 -15.56
C ASN A 590 -3.76 13.19 -16.76
N LEU A 591 -4.14 13.52 -18.00
CA LEU A 591 -3.42 13.08 -19.21
C LEU A 591 -2.51 14.20 -19.74
N ASP A 592 -1.32 13.82 -20.22
CA ASP A 592 -0.39 14.73 -20.88
C ASP A 592 -0.82 15.06 -22.31
N LEU A 593 -0.41 16.25 -22.78
CA LEU A 593 -0.72 16.77 -24.11
C LEU A 593 0.46 16.51 -25.06
N GLY A 594 0.25 15.70 -26.11
CA GLY A 594 1.27 15.46 -27.15
C GLY A 594 1.33 16.58 -28.18
N GLN A 595 0.17 16.91 -28.76
CA GLN A 595 -0.04 18.09 -29.62
C GLN A 595 -1.49 18.58 -29.41
N GLY A 596 -1.73 19.88 -29.53
CA GLY A 596 -3.05 20.50 -29.33
C GLY A 596 -2.99 21.72 -28.40
N SER A 597 -4.11 22.04 -27.73
CA SER A 597 -4.19 23.15 -26.76
C SER A 597 -5.29 22.93 -25.72
N ILE A 598 -5.08 23.34 -24.46
CA ILE A 598 -6.10 23.20 -23.41
C ILE A 598 -6.99 24.45 -23.40
N LEU A 599 -8.32 24.30 -23.51
CA LEU A 599 -9.26 25.43 -23.54
C LEU A 599 -10.27 25.40 -22.37
N VAL A 600 -9.84 25.98 -21.25
CA VAL A 600 -10.63 26.13 -20.02
C VAL A 600 -11.79 27.13 -20.24
N ARG A 601 -13.05 26.66 -20.13
CA ARG A 601 -14.26 27.50 -20.25
C ARG A 601 -14.95 27.74 -18.90
N SER A 602 -14.35 28.61 -18.10
CA SER A 602 -14.87 29.10 -16.79
C SER A 602 -14.96 28.05 -15.68
N ASN A 603 -15.12 28.51 -14.44
CA ASN A 603 -15.22 27.67 -13.24
C ASN A 603 -16.60 26.98 -13.08
N SER A 604 -17.52 27.14 -14.04
CA SER A 604 -18.91 26.64 -13.95
C SER A 604 -19.34 25.82 -15.18
N SER A 605 -18.39 25.20 -15.87
CA SER A 605 -18.62 24.18 -16.89
C SER A 605 -17.47 23.17 -16.84
N PRO A 606 -17.66 21.92 -17.29
CA PRO A 606 -16.55 20.99 -17.46
C PRO A 606 -15.50 21.63 -18.37
N SER A 607 -14.23 21.55 -17.97
CA SER A 607 -13.12 21.96 -18.84
C SER A 607 -12.73 20.78 -19.70
N TYR A 608 -12.55 21.03 -21.00
CA TYR A 608 -12.32 20.01 -22.01
C TYR A 608 -10.91 20.15 -22.60
N TYR A 609 -10.30 19.06 -23.07
CA TYR A 609 -9.18 19.18 -24.00
C TYR A 609 -9.67 19.76 -25.32
N ILE A 610 -8.81 20.50 -26.01
CA ILE A 610 -8.98 20.83 -27.42
C ILE A 610 -7.82 20.23 -28.22
N TYR A 611 -8.17 19.56 -29.31
CA TYR A 611 -7.26 19.34 -30.41
C TYR A 611 -7.70 20.19 -31.60
N GLU A 612 -7.19 21.42 -31.62
CA GLU A 612 -7.08 22.20 -32.85
C GLU A 612 -5.81 21.72 -33.58
N PRO A 613 -5.94 20.94 -34.67
CA PRO A 613 -4.77 20.45 -35.40
C PRO A 613 -3.94 21.61 -35.95
N PRO A 614 -2.60 21.53 -35.89
CA PRO A 614 -1.74 22.30 -36.77
C PRO A 614 -2.11 22.05 -38.24
N ASN A 615 -1.92 23.04 -39.12
CA ASN A 615 -2.20 22.95 -40.57
C ASN A 615 -1.25 21.99 -41.35
N HIS A 616 -0.65 21.00 -40.68
CA HIS A 616 0.42 20.15 -41.21
C HIS A 616 0.13 18.69 -40.86
N GLY A 617 -0.23 17.89 -41.85
CA GLY A 617 -0.46 16.45 -41.67
C GLY A 617 0.83 15.70 -41.37
N GLY A 618 0.81 14.86 -40.33
CA GLY A 618 1.94 14.05 -39.90
C GLY A 618 1.60 13.23 -38.65
N TYR A 619 2.33 12.14 -38.43
CA TYR A 619 2.11 11.23 -37.31
C TYR A 619 2.28 11.97 -35.96
N ALA A 620 1.19 12.13 -35.22
CA ALA A 620 1.16 12.85 -33.95
C ALA A 620 0.34 12.10 -32.88
N THR A 621 0.89 12.02 -31.68
CA THR A 621 0.13 11.75 -30.45
C THR A 621 -0.59 13.03 -30.03
N MET A 622 -1.89 12.93 -29.77
CA MET A 622 -2.74 14.05 -29.33
C MET A 622 -2.71 14.15 -27.79
N TRP A 623 -2.98 13.04 -27.11
CA TRP A 623 -2.94 12.90 -25.65
C TRP A 623 -2.40 11.52 -25.24
N TYR A 624 -1.82 11.41 -24.05
CA TYR A 624 -1.26 10.18 -23.49
C TYR A 624 -1.15 10.26 -21.94
N GLY A 625 -0.68 9.22 -21.25
CA GLY A 625 -0.90 9.08 -19.81
C GLY A 625 -2.27 8.47 -19.47
N PRO A 626 -2.71 8.38 -18.20
CA PRO A 626 -2.17 9.06 -17.01
C PRO A 626 -1.01 8.33 -16.32
N TYR A 627 -0.47 7.27 -16.91
CA TYR A 627 0.56 6.39 -16.31
C TYR A 627 0.09 5.68 -15.03
N THR A 628 -1.20 5.36 -14.95
CA THR A 628 -1.82 4.78 -13.75
C THR A 628 -1.38 3.33 -13.54
N LEU A 629 -1.37 2.90 -12.27
CA LEU A 629 -1.26 1.51 -11.88
C LEU A 629 -2.64 0.86 -11.93
N LEU A 630 -2.76 -0.29 -12.59
CA LEU A 630 -4.00 -1.08 -12.59
C LEU A 630 -3.72 -2.53 -12.12
N PRO A 631 -4.57 -3.10 -11.27
CA PRO A 631 -4.49 -4.51 -10.92
C PRO A 631 -5.06 -5.41 -12.04
N PRO A 632 -4.88 -6.74 -11.97
CA PRO A 632 -5.47 -7.68 -12.92
C PRO A 632 -7.00 -7.55 -13.02
N GLY A 633 -7.55 -7.75 -14.22
CA GLY A 633 -8.99 -7.71 -14.50
C GLY A 633 -9.33 -7.16 -15.88
N THR A 634 -10.63 -7.18 -16.23
CA THR A 634 -11.15 -6.59 -17.47
C THR A 634 -11.68 -5.18 -17.25
N TYR A 635 -11.38 -4.29 -18.19
CA TYR A 635 -11.67 -2.86 -18.11
C TYR A 635 -12.30 -2.36 -19.41
N ARG A 636 -13.19 -1.36 -19.29
CA ARG A 636 -13.69 -0.57 -20.41
C ARG A 636 -13.23 0.88 -20.28
N ALA A 637 -12.46 1.36 -21.25
CA ALA A 637 -12.10 2.78 -21.37
C ALA A 637 -13.10 3.48 -22.31
N ASN A 638 -13.97 4.32 -21.77
CA ASN A 638 -14.88 5.16 -22.56
C ASN A 638 -14.25 6.54 -22.78
N PHE A 639 -13.93 6.86 -24.04
CA PHE A 639 -13.41 8.15 -24.46
C PHE A 639 -14.57 9.05 -24.91
N LEU A 640 -14.84 10.14 -24.19
CA LEU A 640 -15.93 11.07 -24.51
C LEU A 640 -15.44 12.08 -25.58
N ILE A 641 -15.62 11.72 -26.85
CA ILE A 641 -15.03 12.39 -28.02
C ILE A 641 -16.07 13.15 -28.85
N LYS A 642 -15.62 14.20 -29.54
CA LYS A 642 -16.43 15.03 -30.44
C LYS A 642 -15.61 15.53 -31.63
N SER A 643 -16.24 15.56 -32.81
CA SER A 643 -15.76 16.23 -34.02
C SER A 643 -16.57 17.51 -34.28
N VAL A 644 -15.98 18.51 -34.95
CA VAL A 644 -16.69 19.71 -35.43
C VAL A 644 -16.94 19.71 -36.94
N GLY A 645 -16.13 19.01 -37.74
CA GLY A 645 -16.33 18.89 -39.18
C GLY A 645 -17.15 17.67 -39.59
N ASN A 646 -17.82 17.77 -40.75
CA ASN A 646 -18.58 16.67 -41.34
C ASN A 646 -17.67 15.77 -42.19
N TYR A 647 -16.75 15.06 -41.53
CA TYR A 647 -15.83 14.11 -42.14
C TYR A 647 -16.08 12.71 -41.58
N SER A 648 -16.20 11.70 -42.44
CA SER A 648 -16.58 10.33 -42.09
C SER A 648 -15.43 9.31 -42.13
N GLY A 649 -14.25 9.68 -42.65
CA GLY A 649 -13.09 8.80 -42.75
C GLY A 649 -12.36 8.61 -41.42
N TYR A 650 -11.16 8.02 -41.49
CA TYR A 650 -10.29 7.78 -40.33
C TYR A 650 -9.90 9.08 -39.62
N LEU A 651 -10.08 9.14 -38.30
CA LEU A 651 -9.81 10.32 -37.48
C LEU A 651 -8.49 10.21 -36.71
N LEU A 652 -8.30 9.09 -36.02
CA LEU A 652 -7.17 8.76 -35.14
C LEU A 652 -7.26 7.27 -34.76
N THR A 653 -6.24 6.73 -34.11
CA THR A 653 -6.33 5.47 -33.37
C THR A 653 -6.39 5.76 -31.88
N LEU A 654 -7.32 5.11 -31.20
CA LEU A 654 -7.38 5.06 -29.74
C LEU A 654 -6.64 3.81 -29.29
N ASP A 655 -5.76 3.91 -28.29
CA ASP A 655 -5.11 2.72 -27.75
C ASP A 655 -4.92 2.75 -26.23
N VAL A 656 -4.67 1.55 -25.70
CA VAL A 656 -4.34 1.27 -24.32
C VAL A 656 -2.95 0.65 -24.32
N ALA A 657 -2.01 1.28 -23.62
CA ALA A 657 -0.59 0.91 -23.67
C ALA A 657 0.05 0.90 -22.28
N THR A 658 1.20 0.25 -22.15
CA THR A 658 2.04 0.26 -20.94
C THR A 658 3.53 0.44 -21.31
N ASN A 659 4.41 0.44 -20.30
CA ASN A 659 5.87 0.53 -20.45
C ASN A 659 6.31 1.79 -21.21
N LEU A 660 5.72 2.94 -20.85
CA LEU A 660 5.89 4.23 -21.55
C LEU A 660 5.58 4.10 -23.06
N GLY A 661 4.45 3.44 -23.35
CA GLY A 661 3.89 3.37 -24.69
C GLY A 661 4.55 2.35 -25.63
N ARG A 662 5.39 1.47 -25.11
CA ARG A 662 6.17 0.46 -25.87
C ARG A 662 5.40 -0.84 -26.13
N GLU A 663 4.40 -1.10 -25.31
CA GLU A 663 3.61 -2.32 -25.31
C GLU A 663 2.14 -1.95 -25.43
N ILE A 664 1.44 -2.53 -26.41
CA ILE A 664 0.06 -2.20 -26.75
C ILE A 664 -0.83 -3.34 -26.27
N ILE A 665 -1.84 -3.00 -25.46
CA ILE A 665 -2.75 -3.95 -24.81
C ILE A 665 -4.05 -4.06 -25.62
N ALA A 666 -4.55 -2.93 -26.13
CA ALA A 666 -5.67 -2.86 -27.08
C ALA A 666 -5.53 -1.60 -27.95
N SER A 667 -6.01 -1.62 -29.19
CA SER A 667 -5.86 -0.52 -30.15
C SER A 667 -6.95 -0.56 -31.23
N GLU A 668 -7.80 0.48 -31.28
CA GLU A 668 -8.91 0.57 -32.24
C GLU A 668 -8.84 1.85 -33.10
N PRO A 669 -9.03 1.76 -34.43
CA PRO A 669 -9.13 2.92 -35.31
C PRO A 669 -10.51 3.59 -35.19
N LEU A 670 -10.54 4.89 -34.87
CA LEU A 670 -11.77 5.68 -34.80
C LEU A 670 -12.08 6.34 -36.14
N TYR A 671 -13.30 6.14 -36.64
CA TYR A 671 -13.81 6.74 -37.88
C TYR A 671 -14.91 7.78 -37.62
N GLY A 672 -14.99 8.78 -38.50
CA GLY A 672 -15.96 9.86 -38.36
C GLY A 672 -17.43 9.48 -38.53
N TYR A 673 -17.72 8.30 -39.11
CA TYR A 673 -19.09 7.76 -39.16
C TYR A 673 -19.56 7.16 -37.82
N GLU A 674 -18.66 6.91 -36.86
CA GLU A 674 -18.97 6.34 -35.54
C GLU A 674 -19.39 7.40 -34.53
N LEU A 675 -19.07 8.67 -34.81
CA LEU A 675 -19.48 9.82 -34.00
C LEU A 675 -20.92 10.23 -34.31
N ALA A 676 -21.66 10.70 -33.31
CA ALA A 676 -23.07 11.09 -33.39
C ALA A 676 -23.38 12.29 -34.32
N GLY A 677 -22.41 12.77 -35.09
CA GLY A 677 -22.49 13.88 -36.03
C GLY A 677 -21.82 15.18 -35.55
N PRO A 678 -21.60 16.16 -36.45
CA PRO A 678 -20.84 17.37 -36.16
C PRO A 678 -21.33 18.13 -34.91
N GLY A 679 -20.39 18.49 -34.05
CA GLY A 679 -20.62 19.27 -32.84
C GLY A 679 -21.12 18.49 -31.62
N LYS A 680 -21.48 17.21 -31.76
CA LYS A 680 -21.99 16.36 -30.66
C LYS A 680 -20.89 15.55 -29.99
N TRP A 681 -21.11 15.24 -28.71
CA TRP A 681 -20.29 14.29 -27.94
C TRP A 681 -20.78 12.86 -28.17
N THR A 682 -19.83 11.91 -28.18
CA THR A 682 -20.05 10.47 -28.35
C THR A 682 -19.09 9.73 -27.41
N ASN A 683 -19.55 8.69 -26.72
CA ASN A 683 -18.62 7.76 -26.06
C ASN A 683 -18.12 6.75 -27.10
N VAL A 684 -16.81 6.62 -27.23
CA VAL A 684 -16.15 5.53 -27.95
C VAL A 684 -15.51 4.63 -26.90
N SER A 685 -15.74 3.33 -26.95
CA SER A 685 -15.29 2.39 -25.90
C SER A 685 -14.25 1.41 -26.44
N ILE A 686 -13.16 1.22 -25.71
CA ILE A 686 -12.23 0.10 -25.86
C ILE A 686 -12.37 -0.80 -24.64
N GLU A 687 -12.45 -2.11 -24.86
CA GLU A 687 -12.37 -3.13 -23.79
C GLU A 687 -11.01 -3.81 -23.84
N PHE A 688 -10.42 -4.10 -22.67
CA PHE A 688 -9.12 -4.75 -22.54
C PHE A 688 -9.02 -5.53 -21.23
N THR A 689 -8.14 -6.52 -21.16
CA THR A 689 -7.90 -7.33 -19.95
C THR A 689 -6.43 -7.26 -19.55
N LEU A 690 -6.17 -7.14 -18.24
CA LEU A 690 -4.83 -7.13 -17.65
C LEU A 690 -4.62 -8.39 -16.84
N THR A 691 -3.49 -9.08 -17.04
CA THR A 691 -3.19 -10.37 -16.41
C THR A 691 -2.43 -10.30 -15.09
N HIS A 692 -1.75 -9.19 -14.86
CA HIS A 692 -0.83 -8.96 -13.76
C HIS A 692 -1.06 -7.54 -13.22
N VAL A 693 -0.30 -7.12 -12.21
CA VAL A 693 -0.32 -5.72 -11.79
C VAL A 693 0.44 -4.91 -12.83
N THR A 694 -0.27 -4.20 -13.71
CA THR A 694 0.33 -3.46 -14.82
C THR A 694 0.56 -1.99 -14.41
N PRO A 695 1.81 -1.54 -14.25
CA PRO A 695 2.13 -0.14 -13.99
C PRO A 695 2.09 0.70 -15.28
N LEU A 696 2.16 2.03 -15.14
CA LEU A 696 2.36 2.97 -16.24
C LEU A 696 1.35 2.82 -17.39
N VAL A 697 0.08 2.50 -17.10
CA VAL A 697 -0.97 2.36 -18.12
C VAL A 697 -1.37 3.72 -18.68
N GLU A 698 -1.42 3.80 -20.00
CA GLU A 698 -1.77 4.97 -20.80
C GLU A 698 -3.01 4.71 -21.64
N LEU A 699 -3.86 5.73 -21.80
CA LEU A 699 -5.09 5.74 -22.57
C LEU A 699 -4.97 6.85 -23.62
N ARG A 700 -4.51 6.52 -24.84
CA ARG A 700 -3.93 7.50 -25.77
C ARG A 700 -4.79 7.74 -27.00
N GLY A 701 -4.57 8.89 -27.63
CA GLY A 701 -5.07 9.20 -28.97
C GLY A 701 -3.88 9.48 -29.88
N ILE A 702 -3.66 8.61 -30.87
CA ILE A 702 -2.48 8.63 -31.75
C ILE A 702 -2.85 8.66 -33.23
N TRP A 703 -1.86 8.97 -34.08
CA TRP A 703 -1.96 8.93 -35.55
C TRP A 703 -3.13 9.76 -36.12
N SER A 704 -3.38 10.95 -35.57
CA SER A 704 -4.44 11.83 -36.07
C SER A 704 -4.31 12.11 -37.57
N SER A 705 -5.40 11.98 -38.32
CA SER A 705 -5.43 12.30 -39.75
C SER A 705 -5.41 13.80 -40.06
N GLY A 706 -5.62 14.65 -39.05
CA GLY A 706 -5.73 16.11 -39.21
C GLY A 706 -6.94 16.58 -40.03
N ALA A 707 -7.82 15.68 -40.46
CA ALA A 707 -8.95 15.99 -41.36
C ALA A 707 -10.04 16.87 -40.72
N THR A 708 -10.06 16.99 -39.39
CA THR A 708 -11.01 17.83 -38.66
C THR A 708 -10.54 18.14 -37.23
N SER A 709 -11.10 19.18 -36.60
CA SER A 709 -10.89 19.52 -35.20
C SER A 709 -11.58 18.51 -34.28
N LEU A 710 -10.84 17.98 -33.32
CA LEU A 710 -11.30 16.94 -32.40
C LEU A 710 -11.22 17.42 -30.94
N TYR A 711 -12.11 16.88 -30.12
CA TYR A 711 -12.31 17.30 -28.73
C TYR A 711 -12.44 16.05 -27.88
N LEU A 712 -11.65 15.96 -26.81
CA LEU A 712 -11.79 14.96 -25.76
C LEU A 712 -12.28 15.68 -24.50
N ALA A 713 -13.38 15.22 -23.91
CA ALA A 713 -13.83 15.76 -22.63
C ALA A 713 -13.06 15.13 -21.47
N ASN A 714 -13.11 13.81 -21.41
CA ASN A 714 -12.46 12.95 -20.43
C ASN A 714 -12.40 11.52 -20.96
N ILE A 715 -11.68 10.67 -20.25
CA ILE A 715 -11.73 9.21 -20.41
C ILE A 715 -12.23 8.63 -19.09
N THR A 716 -13.28 7.80 -19.12
CA THR A 716 -13.74 7.08 -17.94
C THR A 716 -13.30 5.62 -18.03
N LEU A 717 -12.52 5.16 -17.07
CA LEU A 717 -12.09 3.77 -16.99
C LEU A 717 -12.98 3.00 -16.01
N GLU A 718 -13.75 2.06 -16.52
CA GLU A 718 -14.69 1.25 -15.75
C GLU A 718 -14.10 -0.16 -15.59
N PRO A 719 -13.70 -0.59 -14.38
CA PRO A 719 -13.45 -2.02 -14.14
C PRO A 719 -14.78 -2.74 -14.37
N MET A 720 -14.80 -3.71 -15.30
CA MET A 720 -16.03 -4.35 -15.73
C MET A 720 -16.59 -5.20 -14.58
N GLN A 721 -17.66 -4.68 -13.96
CA GLN A 721 -18.37 -5.33 -12.86
C GLN A 721 -18.97 -6.65 -13.34
N VAL A 722 -18.24 -7.72 -13.11
CA VAL A 722 -18.77 -9.09 -13.11
C VAL A 722 -19.97 -9.11 -12.15
N PRO A 723 -21.15 -9.61 -12.57
CA PRO A 723 -22.31 -9.70 -11.68
C PRO A 723 -21.96 -10.42 -10.37
N GLY A 724 -22.50 -9.99 -9.23
CA GLY A 724 -22.13 -10.54 -7.91
C GLY A 724 -22.47 -12.02 -7.67
N ASN A 725 -23.08 -12.70 -8.64
CA ASN A 725 -23.32 -14.14 -8.68
C ASN A 725 -22.41 -14.88 -9.70
N THR A 726 -21.55 -14.16 -10.41
CA THR A 726 -20.62 -14.68 -11.42
C THR A 726 -19.17 -14.52 -10.95
N THR A 727 -18.36 -15.55 -11.19
CA THR A 727 -16.90 -15.50 -11.03
C THR A 727 -16.27 -15.58 -12.42
N VAL A 728 -15.28 -14.74 -12.71
CA VAL A 728 -14.39 -14.93 -13.87
C VAL A 728 -13.09 -15.55 -13.38
N ILE A 729 -12.73 -16.68 -13.95
CA ILE A 729 -11.40 -17.28 -13.89
C ILE A 729 -10.66 -16.82 -15.14
N PHE A 730 -9.49 -16.26 -14.94
CA PHE A 730 -8.67 -15.74 -16.02
C PHE A 730 -7.49 -16.67 -16.38
N PRO A 731 -6.95 -16.60 -17.61
CA PRO A 731 -5.85 -17.42 -18.10
C PRO A 731 -4.65 -17.59 -17.16
N TRP A 732 -4.19 -16.51 -16.52
CA TRP A 732 -3.05 -16.51 -15.60
C TRP A 732 -3.33 -17.17 -14.24
N GLN A 733 -4.59 -17.42 -13.90
CA GLN A 733 -4.97 -18.18 -12.71
C GLN A 733 -4.91 -19.70 -12.95
N LEU A 734 -4.73 -20.12 -14.20
CA LEU A 734 -4.57 -21.51 -14.61
C LEU A 734 -3.09 -21.89 -14.63
N LYS A 735 -2.79 -23.11 -14.17
CA LYS A 735 -1.53 -23.77 -14.52
C LYS A 735 -1.69 -24.39 -15.91
N HIS A 736 -0.65 -24.35 -16.72
CA HIS A 736 -0.70 -24.79 -18.11
C HIS A 736 0.48 -25.68 -18.51
N SER A 737 0.36 -26.39 -19.63
CA SER A 737 1.46 -27.20 -20.16
C SER A 737 2.60 -26.33 -20.73
N PRO A 738 3.82 -26.88 -20.94
CA PRO A 738 4.90 -26.18 -21.63
C PRO A 738 4.66 -25.88 -23.11
N GLN A 739 3.60 -26.42 -23.73
CA GLN A 739 3.20 -26.10 -25.11
C GLN A 739 2.17 -24.96 -25.17
N MET A 740 1.54 -24.64 -24.03
CA MET A 740 0.72 -23.44 -23.86
C MET A 740 1.57 -22.28 -23.31
N ARG A 741 1.17 -21.05 -23.60
CA ARG A 741 1.77 -19.81 -23.07
C ARG A 741 0.71 -18.72 -22.91
N ILE A 742 0.91 -17.80 -21.97
CA ILE A 742 0.14 -16.56 -21.95
C ILE A 742 0.63 -15.66 -23.11
N ALA A 743 -0.31 -15.06 -23.85
CA ALA A 743 -0.06 -14.08 -24.90
C ALA A 743 -0.11 -12.64 -24.36
N ALA A 744 0.31 -11.65 -25.17
CA ALA A 744 0.36 -10.24 -24.75
C ALA A 744 -1.04 -9.62 -24.54
N ASP A 745 -2.06 -10.14 -25.23
CA ASP A 745 -3.48 -9.84 -24.99
C ASP A 745 -4.05 -10.52 -23.71
N GLY A 746 -3.23 -11.36 -23.06
CA GLY A 746 -3.57 -12.07 -21.83
C GLY A 746 -4.24 -13.43 -22.01
N SER A 747 -4.56 -13.85 -23.23
CA SER A 747 -5.12 -15.18 -23.50
C SER A 747 -4.10 -16.30 -23.26
N LEU A 748 -4.57 -17.50 -22.86
CA LEU A 748 -3.74 -18.71 -22.84
C LEU A 748 -3.79 -19.34 -24.23
N VAL A 749 -2.66 -19.34 -24.94
CA VAL A 749 -2.57 -19.82 -26.33
C VAL A 749 -1.64 -21.02 -26.48
N GLY A 750 -1.98 -21.90 -27.42
CA GLY A 750 -1.16 -23.00 -27.89
C GLY A 750 -1.36 -23.24 -29.39
N GLU A 751 -0.49 -24.01 -30.01
CA GLU A 751 -0.51 -24.29 -31.46
C GLU A 751 0.04 -25.71 -31.71
N ASP A 752 -0.59 -26.47 -32.61
CA ASP A 752 -0.24 -27.87 -32.93
C ASP A 752 -0.03 -28.78 -31.70
N LEU A 753 -1.03 -28.78 -30.81
CA LEU A 753 -1.02 -29.44 -29.51
C LEU A 753 -1.30 -30.96 -29.63
N GLY A 754 -0.35 -31.77 -29.19
CA GLY A 754 -0.53 -33.22 -29.00
C GLY A 754 -1.25 -33.60 -27.70
N PRO A 755 -1.38 -34.91 -27.39
CA PRO A 755 -2.08 -35.43 -26.22
C PRO A 755 -1.52 -34.90 -24.87
N GLN A 756 -2.25 -34.02 -24.19
CA GLN A 756 -1.80 -33.40 -22.93
C GLN A 756 -2.91 -32.70 -22.14
N THR A 757 -2.73 -32.54 -20.82
CA THR A 757 -3.47 -31.54 -20.04
C THR A 757 -2.98 -30.14 -20.43
N ALA A 758 -3.74 -29.40 -21.23
CA ALA A 758 -3.37 -28.07 -21.70
C ALA A 758 -3.40 -27.05 -20.55
N TRP A 759 -4.43 -27.11 -19.69
CA TRP A 759 -4.52 -26.29 -18.47
C TRP A 759 -5.31 -26.96 -17.35
N TYR A 760 -5.12 -26.47 -16.12
CA TYR A 760 -5.83 -26.88 -14.90
C TYR A 760 -5.76 -25.81 -13.79
N GLY A 761 -6.61 -25.92 -12.77
CA GLY A 761 -6.76 -24.91 -11.71
C GLY A 761 -7.77 -23.80 -12.09
N PRO A 762 -7.68 -22.61 -11.48
CA PRO A 762 -7.22 -22.40 -10.10
C PRO A 762 -8.00 -23.28 -9.13
N TYR A 763 -7.42 -23.57 -7.96
CA TYR A 763 -8.08 -24.34 -6.91
C TYR A 763 -9.01 -23.44 -6.08
N ILE A 764 -10.31 -23.43 -6.39
CA ILE A 764 -11.30 -22.58 -5.70
C ILE A 764 -12.26 -23.39 -4.81
N GLY A 765 -12.84 -22.72 -3.81
CA GLY A 765 -13.91 -23.29 -3.00
C GLY A 765 -15.28 -22.97 -3.59
N MET A 766 -16.10 -23.99 -3.88
CA MET A 766 -17.47 -23.82 -4.38
C MET A 766 -18.52 -24.27 -3.36
N GLN A 767 -19.73 -23.70 -3.46
CA GLN A 767 -20.83 -23.92 -2.52
C GLN A 767 -21.98 -24.67 -3.20
N PRO A 768 -22.94 -25.24 -2.45
CA PRO A 768 -24.12 -25.89 -3.05
C PRO A 768 -24.88 -24.92 -3.95
N GLY A 769 -25.27 -25.36 -5.14
CA GLY A 769 -26.01 -24.54 -6.10
C GLY A 769 -25.91 -25.06 -7.53
N LEU A 770 -26.74 -24.48 -8.40
CA LEU A 770 -26.64 -24.63 -9.85
C LEU A 770 -25.76 -23.49 -10.41
N TYR A 771 -24.85 -23.83 -11.31
CA TYR A 771 -23.96 -22.91 -11.99
C TYR A 771 -24.04 -23.12 -13.50
N LEU A 772 -23.94 -22.05 -14.28
CA LEU A 772 -23.61 -22.07 -15.71
C LEU A 772 -22.12 -21.77 -15.85
N VAL A 773 -21.37 -22.64 -16.50
CA VAL A 773 -19.94 -22.48 -16.79
C VAL A 773 -19.79 -22.27 -18.30
N ARG A 774 -19.03 -21.26 -18.70
CA ARG A 774 -18.72 -20.94 -20.11
C ARG A 774 -17.22 -20.72 -20.27
N TYR A 775 -16.60 -21.45 -21.18
CA TYR A 775 -15.21 -21.26 -21.57
C TYR A 775 -15.15 -20.35 -22.80
N ASN A 776 -14.70 -19.11 -22.63
CA ASN A 776 -14.56 -18.18 -23.76
C ASN A 776 -13.29 -18.52 -24.54
N MET A 777 -13.44 -19.24 -25.65
CA MET A 777 -12.34 -19.80 -26.45
C MET A 777 -12.49 -19.48 -27.92
N ASN A 778 -11.35 -19.42 -28.60
CA ASN A 778 -11.24 -19.15 -30.02
C ASN A 778 -10.19 -20.08 -30.64
N SER A 779 -10.34 -20.43 -31.91
CA SER A 779 -9.36 -21.22 -32.66
C SER A 779 -9.45 -20.88 -34.15
N SER A 780 -8.32 -20.95 -34.84
CA SER A 780 -8.26 -20.75 -36.28
C SER A 780 -7.33 -21.77 -36.93
N GLY A 781 -7.69 -22.27 -38.11
CA GLY A 781 -6.91 -23.27 -38.84
C GLY A 781 -7.02 -24.72 -38.36
N ALA A 782 -7.65 -24.98 -37.20
CA ALA A 782 -7.84 -26.33 -36.66
C ALA A 782 -8.67 -27.24 -37.57
N SER A 783 -8.40 -28.54 -37.52
CA SER A 783 -9.19 -29.56 -38.21
C SER A 783 -10.57 -29.68 -37.56
N PRO A 784 -11.66 -29.81 -38.33
CA PRO A 784 -13.00 -30.09 -37.79
C PRO A 784 -13.07 -31.32 -36.87
N SER A 785 -12.11 -32.24 -36.97
CA SER A 785 -11.98 -33.46 -36.16
C SER A 785 -11.14 -33.30 -34.89
N ASP A 786 -10.51 -32.14 -34.66
CA ASP A 786 -9.68 -31.93 -33.47
C ASP A 786 -10.55 -31.87 -32.22
N LYS A 787 -10.06 -32.49 -31.13
CA LYS A 787 -10.88 -32.72 -29.92
C LYS A 787 -10.10 -32.60 -28.61
N MET A 788 -10.80 -32.12 -27.59
CA MET A 788 -10.37 -32.06 -26.21
C MET A 788 -11.50 -32.47 -25.26
N GLN A 789 -11.16 -32.75 -24.01
CA GLN A 789 -12.09 -33.02 -22.91
C GLN A 789 -11.98 -31.91 -21.86
N ILE A 790 -13.10 -31.26 -21.57
CA ILE A 790 -13.22 -30.32 -20.45
C ILE A 790 -13.68 -31.12 -19.23
N GLU A 791 -12.96 -30.99 -18.13
CA GLU A 791 -13.33 -31.59 -16.85
C GLU A 791 -13.31 -30.53 -15.73
N VAL A 792 -14.27 -30.65 -14.81
CA VAL A 792 -14.27 -29.94 -13.54
C VAL A 792 -14.11 -30.98 -12.45
N THR A 793 -13.02 -30.89 -11.69
CA THR A 793 -12.66 -31.82 -10.60
C THR A 793 -12.56 -31.09 -9.26
N ALA A 794 -12.74 -31.80 -8.16
CA ALA A 794 -12.61 -31.29 -6.79
C ALA A 794 -11.68 -32.16 -5.94
N ASP A 795 -11.32 -31.64 -4.77
CA ASP A 795 -10.39 -32.26 -3.82
C ASP A 795 -9.07 -32.70 -4.50
N TYR A 796 -8.50 -31.79 -5.31
CA TYR A 796 -7.26 -31.99 -6.09
C TYR A 796 -7.35 -33.20 -7.05
N GLY A 797 -8.37 -33.23 -7.91
CA GLY A 797 -8.54 -34.28 -8.93
C GLY A 797 -9.20 -35.56 -8.44
N ASN A 798 -9.41 -35.74 -7.13
CA ASN A 798 -9.95 -36.99 -6.57
C ASN A 798 -11.46 -37.20 -6.82
N VAL A 799 -12.20 -36.12 -7.10
CA VAL A 799 -13.64 -36.14 -7.35
C VAL A 799 -13.96 -35.46 -8.68
N THR A 800 -14.33 -36.21 -9.71
CA THR A 800 -14.95 -35.61 -10.91
C THR A 800 -16.29 -35.00 -10.52
N LEU A 801 -16.53 -33.73 -10.89
CA LEU A 801 -17.82 -33.05 -10.73
C LEU A 801 -18.57 -32.97 -12.07
N TYR A 802 -17.85 -32.73 -13.16
CA TYR A 802 -18.37 -32.68 -14.52
C TYR A 802 -17.28 -33.08 -15.54
N THR A 803 -17.71 -33.69 -16.64
CA THR A 803 -16.90 -34.00 -17.84
C THR A 803 -17.75 -33.79 -19.09
N SER A 804 -17.17 -33.18 -20.13
CA SER A 804 -17.70 -33.14 -21.50
C SER A 804 -16.56 -33.06 -22.51
N PRO A 805 -16.62 -33.77 -23.65
CA PRO A 805 -15.76 -33.45 -24.78
C PRO A 805 -16.16 -32.11 -25.42
N LEU A 806 -15.28 -31.60 -26.27
CA LEU A 806 -15.52 -30.51 -27.21
C LEU A 806 -14.65 -30.70 -28.47
N CYS A 807 -15.26 -30.63 -29.65
CA CYS A 807 -14.53 -30.66 -30.93
C CYS A 807 -14.43 -29.27 -31.58
N ALA A 808 -13.38 -29.06 -32.37
CA ALA A 808 -13.08 -27.75 -32.98
C ALA A 808 -14.20 -27.22 -33.89
N ALA A 809 -14.90 -28.10 -34.62
CA ALA A 809 -16.01 -27.70 -35.49
C ALA A 809 -17.19 -27.05 -34.75
N HIS A 810 -17.41 -27.41 -33.48
CA HIS A 810 -18.56 -26.99 -32.67
C HIS A 810 -18.15 -26.30 -31.37
N MET A 811 -16.92 -25.74 -31.32
CA MET A 811 -16.35 -25.06 -30.15
C MET A 811 -17.31 -24.03 -29.52
N ARG A 812 -18.05 -23.28 -30.35
CA ARG A 812 -18.96 -22.24 -29.87
C ARG A 812 -20.17 -22.81 -29.13
N ASP A 813 -20.70 -23.94 -29.61
CA ASP A 813 -21.94 -24.52 -29.10
C ASP A 813 -21.69 -25.40 -27.87
N GLY A 814 -20.57 -26.14 -27.83
CA GLY A 814 -20.19 -27.02 -26.71
C GLY A 814 -19.30 -26.39 -25.62
N SER A 815 -19.01 -25.09 -25.68
CA SER A 815 -18.20 -24.40 -24.66
C SER A 815 -18.97 -23.98 -23.40
N GLU A 816 -20.28 -24.23 -23.35
CA GLU A 816 -21.18 -23.87 -22.26
C GLU A 816 -21.83 -25.12 -21.63
N PHE A 817 -21.82 -25.22 -20.30
CA PHE A 817 -22.43 -26.34 -19.57
C PHE A 817 -22.95 -25.95 -18.19
N TYR A 818 -23.87 -26.76 -17.67
CA TYR A 818 -24.40 -26.61 -16.31
C TYR A 818 -23.64 -27.49 -15.32
N LEU A 819 -23.25 -26.91 -14.18
CA LEU A 819 -22.58 -27.59 -13.08
C LEU A 819 -23.48 -27.52 -11.84
N LEU A 820 -24.00 -28.67 -11.40
CA LEU A 820 -24.88 -28.78 -10.23
C LEU A 820 -24.15 -29.37 -9.02
N LEU A 821 -23.98 -28.57 -7.97
CA LEU A 821 -23.31 -28.95 -6.72
C LEU A 821 -24.31 -29.12 -5.58
N ASN A 822 -24.31 -30.27 -4.90
CA ASN A 822 -25.16 -30.53 -3.74
C ASN A 822 -24.49 -30.23 -2.38
N GLY A 823 -23.18 -29.94 -2.40
CA GLY A 823 -22.32 -29.79 -1.23
C GLY A 823 -21.31 -28.66 -1.42
N SER A 824 -20.64 -28.28 -0.34
CA SER A 824 -19.48 -27.39 -0.42
C SER A 824 -18.25 -28.22 -0.82
N TYR A 825 -17.54 -27.80 -1.87
CA TYR A 825 -16.38 -28.51 -2.40
C TYR A 825 -15.11 -27.68 -2.26
N SER A 826 -14.05 -28.33 -1.77
CA SER A 826 -12.69 -27.79 -1.67
C SER A 826 -11.90 -28.03 -2.95
N ALA A 827 -10.96 -27.12 -3.25
CA ALA A 827 -9.98 -27.26 -4.32
C ALA A 827 -10.60 -27.73 -5.66
N VAL A 828 -11.70 -27.08 -6.05
CA VAL A 828 -12.31 -27.26 -7.37
C VAL A 828 -11.40 -26.63 -8.41
N GLU A 829 -11.04 -27.40 -9.45
CA GLU A 829 -10.17 -26.99 -10.55
C GLU A 829 -10.89 -27.13 -11.90
N PHE A 830 -10.55 -26.25 -12.85
CA PHE A 830 -11.12 -26.20 -14.19
C PHE A 830 -10.03 -26.57 -15.18
N LYS A 831 -10.12 -27.75 -15.78
CA LYS A 831 -9.04 -28.32 -16.60
C LYS A 831 -9.51 -28.73 -17.99
N ALA A 832 -8.58 -28.79 -18.93
CA ALA A 832 -8.81 -29.34 -20.27
C ALA A 832 -7.67 -30.28 -20.67
N TYR A 833 -8.04 -31.45 -21.19
CA TYR A 833 -7.14 -32.42 -21.79
C TYR A 833 -7.33 -32.42 -23.31
N VAL A 834 -6.34 -31.96 -24.05
CA VAL A 834 -6.31 -32.03 -25.52
C VAL A 834 -5.89 -33.44 -25.93
N TYR A 835 -6.63 -34.07 -26.84
CA TYR A 835 -6.19 -35.31 -27.50
C TYR A 835 -5.37 -34.99 -28.74
N ASN A 836 -5.87 -34.10 -29.60
CA ASN A 836 -5.16 -33.54 -30.74
C ASN A 836 -5.78 -32.18 -31.09
N TRP A 837 -4.96 -31.17 -31.35
CA TRP A 837 -5.42 -29.86 -31.84
C TRP A 837 -4.41 -29.25 -32.81
N SER A 838 -4.77 -29.11 -34.08
CA SER A 838 -3.95 -28.42 -35.09
C SER A 838 -4.22 -26.91 -35.10
N GLY A 839 -3.20 -26.13 -35.46
CA GLY A 839 -3.27 -24.67 -35.50
C GLY A 839 -3.51 -24.00 -34.14
N PRO A 840 -3.65 -22.65 -34.11
CA PRO A 840 -3.87 -21.91 -32.88
C PRO A 840 -5.17 -22.24 -32.12
N LEU A 841 -5.02 -22.50 -30.82
CA LEU A 841 -6.07 -22.54 -29.80
C LEU A 841 -5.82 -21.40 -28.79
N ALA A 842 -6.85 -20.66 -28.42
CA ALA A 842 -6.80 -19.57 -27.45
C ALA A 842 -7.95 -19.67 -26.43
N LEU A 843 -7.65 -19.48 -25.15
CA LEU A 843 -8.60 -19.32 -24.05
C LEU A 843 -8.50 -17.91 -23.49
N GLU A 844 -9.58 -17.13 -23.57
CA GLU A 844 -9.63 -15.73 -23.12
C GLU A 844 -10.02 -15.62 -21.64
N ASN A 845 -10.98 -16.45 -21.19
CA ASN A 845 -11.39 -16.60 -19.79
C ASN A 845 -12.39 -17.78 -19.62
N ILE A 846 -12.66 -18.16 -18.37
CA ILE A 846 -13.75 -19.06 -17.99
C ILE A 846 -14.69 -18.29 -17.05
N THR A 847 -15.99 -18.27 -17.35
CA THR A 847 -17.00 -17.61 -16.50
C THR A 847 -17.88 -18.64 -15.80
N ILE A 848 -18.19 -18.42 -14.52
CA ILE A 848 -18.96 -19.32 -13.65
C ILE A 848 -20.09 -18.52 -13.02
N THR A 849 -21.30 -18.64 -13.56
CA THR A 849 -22.49 -17.89 -13.12
C THR A 849 -23.40 -18.75 -12.25
N ARG A 850 -23.51 -18.45 -10.96
CA ARG A 850 -24.45 -19.11 -10.04
C ARG A 850 -25.89 -18.70 -10.36
N LEU A 851 -26.73 -19.69 -10.64
CA LEU A 851 -28.14 -19.49 -10.98
C LEU A 851 -29.02 -19.57 -9.71
N PRO A 852 -30.19 -18.88 -9.69
CA PRO A 852 -31.10 -18.96 -8.55
C PRO A 852 -31.71 -20.36 -8.43
N SER A 853 -32.00 -20.81 -7.20
CA SER A 853 -32.57 -22.15 -6.95
C SER A 853 -33.93 -22.41 -7.61
N SER A 854 -34.61 -21.36 -8.07
CA SER A 854 -35.86 -21.42 -8.85
C SER A 854 -35.64 -21.72 -10.34
N ALA A 855 -34.40 -21.92 -10.80
CA ALA A 855 -34.08 -22.30 -12.17
C ALA A 855 -34.28 -23.81 -12.46
N LEU A 856 -34.64 -24.61 -11.44
CA LEU A 856 -35.05 -26.02 -11.59
C LEU A 856 -36.59 -26.14 -11.53
N PRO A 857 -37.20 -27.01 -12.35
CA PRO A 857 -36.58 -27.87 -13.36
C PRO A 857 -36.10 -27.06 -14.58
N LEU A 858 -34.91 -27.41 -15.09
CA LEU A 858 -34.27 -26.72 -16.21
C LEU A 858 -34.44 -27.53 -17.49
N ALA A 859 -34.87 -26.89 -18.58
CA ALA A 859 -34.86 -27.52 -19.90
C ALA A 859 -33.42 -27.67 -20.38
N ILE A 860 -33.06 -28.88 -20.81
CA ILE A 860 -31.75 -29.22 -21.39
C ILE A 860 -31.97 -29.57 -22.86
N HIS A 861 -31.20 -28.93 -23.72
CA HIS A 861 -31.03 -29.30 -25.13
C HIS A 861 -29.52 -29.33 -25.38
N GLN A 862 -29.00 -30.48 -25.77
CA GLN A 862 -27.59 -30.66 -26.12
C GLN A 862 -27.49 -31.58 -27.34
N ILE A 863 -26.60 -31.24 -28.27
CA ILE A 863 -26.30 -32.08 -29.43
C ILE A 863 -24.86 -32.55 -29.28
N TYR A 864 -24.64 -33.86 -29.38
CA TYR A 864 -23.33 -34.47 -29.47
C TYR A 864 -23.04 -34.80 -30.93
N TYR A 865 -21.93 -34.27 -31.43
CA TYR A 865 -21.56 -34.36 -32.83
C TYR A 865 -20.63 -35.55 -33.09
N PRO A 866 -20.60 -36.13 -34.30
CA PRO A 866 -19.76 -37.30 -34.59
C PRO A 866 -18.23 -37.07 -34.44
N CYS A 867 -17.77 -35.81 -34.34
CA CYS A 867 -16.40 -35.46 -33.97
C CYS A 867 -16.06 -35.64 -32.47
N GLU A 868 -17.08 -35.78 -31.61
CA GLU A 868 -16.97 -35.94 -30.15
C GLU A 868 -17.13 -37.42 -29.72
N LEU A 869 -17.42 -38.29 -30.69
CA LEU A 869 -17.53 -39.74 -30.56
C LEU A 869 -16.20 -40.41 -30.91
N ASP A 870 -16.06 -41.65 -30.46
CA ASP A 870 -15.00 -42.57 -30.90
C ASP A 870 -15.61 -43.71 -31.72
N THR A 871 -14.86 -44.22 -32.71
CA THR A 871 -15.26 -45.37 -33.53
C THR A 871 -14.33 -46.56 -33.33
N THR A 872 -14.78 -47.76 -33.69
CA THR A 872 -13.86 -48.89 -33.89
C THR A 872 -13.50 -49.01 -35.37
N GLY A 873 -12.64 -49.97 -35.74
CA GLY A 873 -12.33 -50.29 -37.14
C GLY A 873 -13.53 -50.71 -38.02
N ALA A 874 -14.75 -50.78 -37.47
CA ALA A 874 -15.99 -50.98 -38.22
C ALA A 874 -16.72 -49.68 -38.61
N GLY A 875 -16.30 -48.52 -38.11
CA GLY A 875 -16.88 -47.21 -38.40
C GLY A 875 -15.82 -46.12 -38.59
N ALA A 876 -16.09 -45.14 -39.44
CA ALA A 876 -15.18 -44.03 -39.71
C ALA A 876 -15.91 -42.70 -39.81
N LEU A 877 -15.37 -41.65 -39.19
CA LEU A 877 -15.83 -40.28 -39.34
C LEU A 877 -15.44 -39.75 -40.74
N SER A 878 -16.42 -39.36 -41.55
CA SER A 878 -16.23 -38.73 -42.86
C SER A 878 -17.33 -37.70 -43.11
N ASP A 879 -16.96 -36.54 -43.62
CA ASP A 879 -17.91 -35.49 -44.03
C ASP A 879 -18.88 -35.05 -42.90
N GLY A 880 -18.40 -35.09 -41.66
CA GLY A 880 -19.14 -34.74 -40.45
C GLY A 880 -19.96 -35.86 -39.81
N VAL A 881 -20.05 -37.04 -40.43
CA VAL A 881 -20.89 -38.16 -39.98
C VAL A 881 -20.10 -39.44 -39.79
N ILE A 882 -20.52 -40.32 -38.88
CA ILE A 882 -19.88 -41.65 -38.72
C ILE A 882 -20.52 -42.64 -39.69
N ARG A 883 -19.71 -43.23 -40.55
CA ARG A 883 -20.12 -44.17 -41.62
C ARG A 883 -19.58 -45.57 -41.34
N ALA A 884 -20.42 -46.58 -41.55
CA ALA A 884 -20.08 -47.98 -41.45
C ALA A 884 -20.72 -48.78 -42.58
N VAL A 885 -20.12 -49.90 -42.97
CA VAL A 885 -20.66 -50.82 -43.97
C VAL A 885 -20.35 -52.26 -43.53
N ASN A 886 -21.37 -53.14 -43.53
CA ASN A 886 -21.23 -54.56 -43.21
C ASN A 886 -20.61 -54.86 -41.82
N ALA A 887 -21.13 -54.21 -40.77
CA ALA A 887 -20.64 -54.35 -39.39
C ALA A 887 -21.34 -55.47 -38.61
N ALA A 888 -20.58 -56.45 -38.09
CA ALA A 888 -21.13 -57.58 -37.34
C ALA A 888 -20.36 -57.89 -36.06
N GLY A 889 -21.08 -57.96 -34.93
CA GLY A 889 -20.55 -58.33 -33.62
C GLY A 889 -19.71 -57.23 -32.95
N THR A 890 -19.84 -55.97 -33.37
CA THR A 890 -18.88 -54.90 -33.05
C THR A 890 -19.55 -53.56 -32.74
N MET A 891 -18.89 -52.74 -31.93
CA MET A 891 -19.24 -51.34 -31.72
C MET A 891 -18.95 -50.55 -33.00
N VAL A 892 -19.88 -49.71 -33.44
CA VAL A 892 -19.70 -48.79 -34.57
C VAL A 892 -19.21 -47.43 -34.07
N TRP A 893 -19.91 -46.89 -33.07
CA TRP A 893 -19.54 -45.68 -32.33
C TRP A 893 -19.79 -45.84 -30.84
N TYR A 894 -19.03 -45.11 -30.03
CA TYR A 894 -19.18 -44.97 -28.58
C TYR A 894 -18.73 -43.56 -28.14
N GLY A 895 -18.82 -43.25 -26.85
CA GLY A 895 -18.71 -41.87 -26.37
C GLY A 895 -20.02 -41.05 -26.59
N PRO A 896 -20.00 -39.72 -26.44
CA PRO A 896 -19.02 -38.93 -25.67
C PRO A 896 -18.82 -39.51 -24.26
N TYR A 897 -17.82 -39.03 -23.52
CA TYR A 897 -17.68 -39.32 -22.08
C TYR A 897 -18.25 -38.16 -21.25
N THR A 898 -19.58 -38.07 -21.16
CA THR A 898 -20.28 -36.91 -20.59
C THR A 898 -20.83 -37.15 -19.16
N THR A 899 -21.41 -36.12 -18.55
CA THR A 899 -22.08 -36.17 -17.23
C THR A 899 -23.56 -35.83 -17.40
N LEU A 900 -24.46 -36.73 -16.99
CA LEU A 900 -25.91 -36.47 -16.99
C LEU A 900 -26.45 -36.37 -15.56
N TYR A 901 -27.28 -35.36 -15.33
CA TYR A 901 -27.94 -35.13 -14.05
C TYR A 901 -29.31 -35.84 -13.96
N PRO A 902 -29.90 -35.97 -12.76
CA PRO A 902 -31.27 -36.44 -12.59
C PRO A 902 -32.30 -35.63 -13.37
N GLY A 903 -33.18 -36.36 -14.07
CA GLY A 903 -34.08 -35.76 -15.04
C GLY A 903 -34.79 -36.80 -15.91
N ILE A 904 -35.65 -36.30 -16.78
CA ILE A 904 -36.32 -37.07 -17.83
C ILE A 904 -35.79 -36.53 -19.16
N TYR A 905 -35.26 -37.43 -19.99
CA TYR A 905 -34.59 -37.10 -21.23
C TYR A 905 -35.08 -38.01 -22.37
N ASP A 906 -35.17 -37.46 -23.56
CA ASP A 906 -35.37 -38.17 -24.81
C ASP A 906 -34.06 -38.07 -25.62
N VAL A 907 -33.45 -39.23 -25.86
CA VAL A 907 -32.17 -39.37 -26.56
C VAL A 907 -32.44 -39.78 -28.00
N THR A 908 -32.25 -38.86 -28.95
CA THR A 908 -32.52 -39.10 -30.37
C THR A 908 -31.23 -39.34 -31.14
N PHE A 909 -31.07 -40.55 -31.67
CA PHE A 909 -30.01 -40.88 -32.62
C PHE A 909 -30.49 -40.55 -34.03
N ALA A 910 -29.85 -39.59 -34.70
CA ALA A 910 -30.13 -39.28 -36.10
C ALA A 910 -29.38 -40.28 -37.00
N LEU A 911 -30.09 -41.31 -37.47
CA LEU A 911 -29.49 -42.43 -38.21
C LEU A 911 -29.94 -42.43 -39.67
N ASN A 912 -29.10 -42.91 -40.57
CA ASN A 912 -29.42 -43.06 -41.98
C ASN A 912 -28.88 -44.40 -42.52
N SER A 913 -29.66 -45.08 -43.35
CA SER A 913 -29.29 -46.35 -43.98
C SER A 913 -30.07 -46.53 -45.29
N SER A 914 -29.51 -47.29 -46.23
CA SER A 914 -30.17 -47.65 -47.48
C SER A 914 -29.95 -49.13 -47.81
N GLY A 915 -31.05 -49.89 -47.86
CA GLY A 915 -31.05 -51.29 -48.28
C GLY A 915 -30.61 -52.32 -47.22
N ALA A 916 -30.54 -51.95 -45.94
CA ALA A 916 -30.22 -52.89 -44.87
C ALA A 916 -31.28 -54.02 -44.75
N PRO A 917 -30.88 -55.31 -44.72
CA PRO A 917 -31.78 -56.44 -44.50
C PRO A 917 -32.55 -56.38 -43.17
N ALA A 918 -33.73 -57.01 -43.12
CA ALA A 918 -34.61 -56.97 -41.95
C ALA A 918 -34.06 -57.72 -40.71
N ASP A 919 -33.06 -58.58 -40.89
CA ASP A 919 -32.33 -59.27 -39.82
C ASP A 919 -31.08 -58.50 -39.33
N SER A 920 -30.62 -57.49 -40.10
CA SER A 920 -29.62 -56.53 -39.62
C SER A 920 -30.10 -55.89 -38.32
N THR A 921 -29.28 -55.93 -37.28
CA THR A 921 -29.65 -55.49 -35.94
C THR A 921 -28.64 -54.46 -35.41
N LEU A 922 -29.15 -53.35 -34.88
CA LEU A 922 -28.39 -52.33 -34.18
C LEU A 922 -28.95 -52.20 -32.77
N TYR A 923 -28.11 -52.38 -31.74
CA TYR A 923 -28.47 -52.03 -30.37
C TYR A 923 -27.99 -50.61 -30.09
N LEU A 924 -28.95 -49.73 -29.83
CA LEU A 924 -28.69 -48.38 -29.34
C LEU A 924 -28.72 -48.41 -27.81
N GLN A 925 -27.59 -48.11 -27.20
CA GLN A 925 -27.40 -48.16 -25.75
C GLN A 925 -27.08 -46.77 -25.21
N VAL A 926 -27.58 -46.49 -24.01
CA VAL A 926 -27.09 -45.41 -23.15
C VAL A 926 -26.48 -46.08 -21.93
N THR A 927 -25.20 -45.83 -21.68
CA THR A 927 -24.42 -46.51 -20.62
C THR A 927 -23.69 -45.50 -19.75
N ALA A 928 -23.31 -45.85 -18.53
CA ALA A 928 -22.53 -45.02 -17.60
C ALA A 928 -21.34 -45.78 -17.01
N ASN A 929 -20.43 -45.05 -16.37
CA ASN A 929 -19.21 -45.56 -15.73
C ASN A 929 -18.40 -46.42 -16.72
N ASP A 930 -17.96 -45.79 -17.81
CA ASP A 930 -17.17 -46.37 -18.91
C ASP A 930 -17.83 -47.61 -19.56
N GLY A 931 -19.17 -47.59 -19.59
CA GLY A 931 -19.98 -48.65 -20.16
C GLY A 931 -20.30 -49.84 -19.26
N SER A 932 -19.81 -49.84 -18.01
CA SER A 932 -20.06 -50.93 -17.07
C SER A 932 -21.51 -50.99 -16.55
N VAL A 933 -22.27 -49.90 -16.69
CA VAL A 933 -23.70 -49.82 -16.33
C VAL A 933 -24.51 -49.50 -17.58
N ILE A 934 -25.42 -50.39 -17.99
CA ILE A 934 -26.40 -50.08 -19.03
C ILE A 934 -27.60 -49.37 -18.38
N LEU A 935 -27.78 -48.08 -18.70
CA LEU A 935 -28.92 -47.29 -18.23
C LEU A 935 -30.17 -47.59 -19.07
N ARG A 936 -29.97 -47.77 -20.39
CA ARG A 936 -31.04 -48.02 -21.36
C ARG A 936 -30.48 -48.73 -22.58
N GLU A 937 -31.29 -49.61 -23.17
CA GLU A 937 -31.01 -50.25 -24.45
C GLU A 937 -32.30 -50.29 -25.29
N VAL A 938 -32.18 -50.09 -26.60
CA VAL A 938 -33.22 -50.32 -27.59
C VAL A 938 -32.62 -51.08 -28.76
N LYS A 939 -33.24 -52.20 -29.13
CA LYS A 939 -32.95 -52.89 -30.39
C LYS A 939 -33.68 -52.20 -31.54
N VAL A 940 -32.96 -51.92 -32.63
CA VAL A 940 -33.46 -51.44 -33.92
C VAL A 940 -33.05 -52.44 -35.01
N THR A 941 -33.85 -52.57 -36.06
CA THR A 941 -33.58 -53.45 -37.21
C THR A 941 -33.36 -52.66 -38.50
N GLY A 942 -32.72 -53.26 -39.50
CA GLY A 942 -32.52 -52.66 -40.83
C GLY A 942 -33.82 -52.27 -41.55
N ALA A 943 -34.95 -52.91 -41.20
CA ALA A 943 -36.28 -52.55 -41.71
C ALA A 943 -36.87 -51.27 -41.07
N GLU A 944 -36.30 -50.81 -39.95
CA GLU A 944 -36.78 -49.63 -39.20
C GLU A 944 -36.00 -48.35 -39.54
N ILE A 945 -34.88 -48.44 -40.28
CA ILE A 945 -34.06 -47.30 -40.73
C ILE A 945 -34.03 -47.31 -42.27
N SER A 946 -34.82 -46.44 -42.89
CA SER A 946 -34.99 -46.39 -44.35
C SER A 946 -34.84 -44.96 -44.88
N GLY A 947 -33.60 -44.54 -45.07
CA GLY A 947 -33.21 -43.14 -45.18
C GLY A 947 -33.03 -42.48 -43.81
N PRO A 948 -32.88 -41.13 -43.76
CA PRO A 948 -32.73 -40.38 -42.50
C PRO A 948 -33.92 -40.60 -41.57
N THR A 949 -33.66 -41.26 -40.44
CA THR A 949 -34.64 -41.76 -39.48
C THR A 949 -34.16 -41.44 -38.05
N PRO A 950 -34.82 -40.50 -37.32
CA PRO A 950 -34.51 -40.25 -35.92
C PRO A 950 -35.07 -41.37 -35.04
N ILE A 951 -34.21 -42.02 -34.26
CA ILE A 951 -34.62 -43.03 -33.26
C ILE A 951 -34.51 -42.43 -31.85
N THR A 952 -35.65 -42.08 -31.26
CA THR A 952 -35.74 -41.49 -29.92
C THR A 952 -35.90 -42.55 -28.83
N ILE A 953 -35.08 -42.45 -27.78
CA ILE A 953 -35.04 -43.36 -26.64
C ILE A 953 -35.33 -42.57 -25.35
N PRO A 954 -36.46 -42.82 -24.67
CA PRO A 954 -36.73 -42.20 -23.38
C PRO A 954 -35.83 -42.79 -22.28
N LEU A 955 -35.28 -41.89 -21.48
CA LEU A 955 -34.33 -42.11 -20.39
C LEU A 955 -34.83 -41.36 -19.14
N THR A 956 -34.67 -41.97 -17.96
CA THR A 956 -35.01 -41.32 -16.68
C THR A 956 -33.93 -41.62 -15.66
N LEU A 957 -33.31 -40.57 -15.13
CA LEU A 957 -32.16 -40.67 -14.24
C LEU A 957 -32.55 -40.20 -12.83
N ASN A 958 -32.24 -41.04 -11.83
CA ASN A 958 -32.56 -40.78 -10.41
C ASN A 958 -31.34 -40.26 -9.61
N GLN A 959 -30.13 -40.38 -10.16
CA GLN A 959 -28.86 -39.90 -9.60
C GLN A 959 -28.01 -39.29 -10.73
N THR A 960 -26.95 -38.55 -10.39
CA THR A 960 -26.01 -38.06 -11.42
C THR A 960 -25.18 -39.22 -11.92
N GLU A 961 -25.18 -39.44 -13.24
CA GLU A 961 -24.36 -40.46 -13.90
C GLU A 961 -23.14 -39.80 -14.56
N GLN A 962 -21.98 -40.45 -14.46
CA GLN A 962 -20.70 -39.96 -14.97
C GLN A 962 -20.11 -40.95 -15.98
N TYR A 963 -19.29 -40.42 -16.90
CA TYR A 963 -18.75 -41.17 -18.03
C TYR A 963 -19.90 -41.88 -18.77
N VAL A 964 -20.93 -41.08 -19.07
CA VAL A 964 -22.13 -41.51 -19.81
C VAL A 964 -21.82 -41.50 -21.29
N GLU A 965 -22.09 -42.62 -21.97
CA GLU A 965 -21.84 -42.85 -23.38
C GLU A 965 -23.12 -43.24 -24.14
N PHE A 966 -23.13 -42.93 -25.43
CA PHE A 966 -24.22 -43.20 -26.36
C PHE A 966 -23.71 -44.09 -27.49
N ARG A 967 -24.14 -45.35 -27.49
CA ARG A 967 -23.43 -46.47 -28.10
C ARG A 967 -24.26 -47.13 -29.20
N GLY A 968 -23.64 -47.42 -30.35
CA GLY A 968 -24.22 -48.22 -31.43
C GLY A 968 -23.49 -49.55 -31.61
N TYR A 969 -24.10 -50.67 -31.19
CA TYR A 969 -23.54 -52.01 -31.33
C TYR A 969 -24.24 -52.79 -32.47
N ALA A 970 -23.51 -53.08 -33.54
CA ALA A 970 -24.03 -53.73 -34.74
C ALA A 970 -23.88 -55.26 -34.68
N VAL A 971 -24.99 -55.97 -34.89
CA VAL A 971 -25.08 -57.43 -34.96
C VAL A 971 -25.64 -57.81 -36.33
N ASN A 972 -24.80 -58.43 -37.15
CA ASN A 972 -25.11 -58.84 -38.52
C ASN A 972 -25.66 -57.71 -39.39
N TRP A 973 -25.17 -56.47 -39.23
CA TRP A 973 -25.63 -55.35 -40.05
C TRP A 973 -25.02 -55.42 -41.44
N GLU A 974 -25.84 -55.61 -42.47
CA GLU A 974 -25.42 -55.55 -43.87
C GLU A 974 -25.90 -54.24 -44.54
N GLY A 975 -25.10 -53.72 -45.47
CA GLY A 975 -25.33 -52.42 -46.09
C GLY A 975 -24.74 -51.24 -45.29
N PRO A 976 -24.93 -50.00 -45.78
CA PRO A 976 -24.43 -48.80 -45.13
C PRO A 976 -25.24 -48.44 -43.87
N LEU A 977 -24.55 -47.90 -42.86
CA LEU A 977 -25.12 -47.27 -41.67
C LEU A 977 -24.39 -45.95 -41.42
N GLU A 978 -25.14 -44.89 -41.18
CA GLU A 978 -24.64 -43.54 -40.94
C GLU A 978 -25.26 -42.98 -39.66
N LEU A 979 -24.47 -42.26 -38.86
CA LEU A 979 -24.92 -41.47 -37.71
C LEU A 979 -24.57 -40.00 -37.97
N ASP A 980 -25.60 -39.16 -38.04
CA ASP A 980 -25.48 -37.73 -38.31
C ASP A 980 -25.17 -36.91 -37.03
N TYR A 981 -25.87 -37.21 -35.93
CA TYR A 981 -25.67 -36.64 -34.58
C TYR A 981 -26.49 -37.40 -33.52
N ILE A 982 -26.25 -37.10 -32.25
CA ILE A 982 -27.06 -37.58 -31.12
C ILE A 982 -27.61 -36.36 -30.37
N GLU A 983 -28.93 -36.20 -30.34
CA GLU A 983 -29.61 -35.10 -29.67
C GLU A 983 -30.19 -35.54 -28.32
N LEU A 984 -29.88 -34.79 -27.27
CA LEU A 984 -30.41 -34.95 -25.92
C LEU A 984 -31.37 -33.78 -25.62
N ASN A 985 -32.67 -34.07 -25.60
CA ASN A 985 -33.70 -33.12 -25.15
C ASN A 985 -34.28 -33.59 -23.81
N GLY A 986 -34.52 -32.70 -22.85
CA GLY A 986 -35.09 -33.13 -21.56
C GLY A 986 -35.25 -32.05 -20.50
N THR A 987 -35.54 -32.50 -19.29
CA THR A 987 -35.64 -31.65 -18.10
C THR A 987 -34.77 -32.19 -16.95
N MET A 988 -33.79 -31.40 -16.54
CA MET A 988 -33.00 -31.64 -15.32
C MET A 988 -33.83 -31.20 -14.11
N THR A 989 -33.99 -32.08 -13.11
CA THR A 989 -34.92 -31.88 -11.98
C THR A 989 -34.22 -31.68 -10.63
N GLY A 990 -32.94 -32.02 -10.51
CA GLY A 990 -32.12 -31.86 -9.30
C GLY A 990 -30.90 -32.78 -9.34
N GLY A 991 -30.25 -33.06 -8.20
CA GLY A 991 -29.31 -34.19 -8.16
C GLY A 991 -28.35 -34.28 -6.98
N VAL A 992 -27.70 -35.45 -6.92
CA VAL A 992 -26.63 -35.82 -6.00
C VAL A 992 -25.51 -36.46 -6.84
N PRO A 993 -24.29 -35.88 -6.90
CA PRO A 993 -23.14 -36.46 -7.58
C PRO A 993 -22.88 -37.92 -7.21
N ALA A 994 -22.40 -38.68 -8.20
CA ALA A 994 -22.10 -40.10 -8.07
C ALA A 994 -21.11 -40.37 -6.92
N ARG A 995 -21.45 -41.32 -6.05
CA ARG A 995 -20.48 -41.86 -5.09
C ARG A 995 -19.71 -43.02 -5.72
N ARG A 996 -18.46 -42.77 -6.12
CA ARG A 996 -17.55 -43.82 -6.58
C ARG A 996 -17.38 -44.89 -5.49
N GLY A 997 -17.99 -46.06 -5.71
CA GLY A 997 -17.56 -47.28 -5.05
C GLY A 997 -16.28 -47.77 -5.70
N PHE A 998 -15.17 -47.82 -4.96
CA PHE A 998 -13.93 -48.46 -5.43
C PHE A 998 -14.12 -49.99 -5.48
N GLY A 999 -14.69 -50.48 -6.60
CA GLY A 999 -14.79 -51.90 -6.93
C GLY A 999 -13.56 -52.36 -7.71
N SER A 1000 -12.80 -53.29 -7.16
CA SER A 1000 -11.55 -53.78 -7.75
C SER A 1000 -11.72 -55.07 -8.57
N SER A 1001 -11.82 -54.96 -9.90
CA SER A 1001 -11.54 -56.06 -10.85
C SER A 1001 -11.66 -55.63 -12.31
N GLY A 1002 -10.67 -55.94 -13.15
CA GLY A 1002 -10.76 -55.81 -14.61
C GLY A 1002 -9.49 -55.25 -15.26
N GLU A 1003 -8.65 -56.11 -15.83
CA GLU A 1003 -7.52 -55.71 -16.69
C GLU A 1003 -7.93 -55.65 -18.17
N LEU A 1004 -7.00 -55.14 -19.02
CA LEU A 1004 -7.02 -54.97 -20.49
C LEU A 1004 -7.48 -53.58 -20.98
N GLY A 1005 -6.66 -52.79 -21.69
CA GLY A 1005 -5.21 -52.89 -21.94
C GLY A 1005 -4.75 -52.22 -23.25
N TYR A 1006 -3.51 -51.69 -23.27
CA TYR A 1006 -2.80 -51.08 -24.42
C TYR A 1006 -3.40 -49.75 -24.94
N LEU A 1007 -2.63 -48.74 -25.38
CA LEU A 1007 -1.18 -48.58 -25.61
C LEU A 1007 -0.74 -47.12 -25.33
N ALA A 1008 0.27 -46.90 -24.49
CA ALA A 1008 1.18 -45.73 -24.52
C ALA A 1008 2.36 -45.99 -23.56
N GLU A 1009 3.60 -45.98 -24.06
CA GLU A 1009 4.80 -46.23 -23.25
C GLU A 1009 5.63 -44.97 -23.02
N HIS A 1010 6.37 -45.00 -21.90
CA HIS A 1010 7.49 -44.11 -21.54
C HIS A 1010 7.18 -42.68 -21.01
N PRO A 1011 8.06 -42.14 -20.15
CA PRO A 1011 7.57 -41.57 -18.89
C PRO A 1011 7.84 -40.08 -18.68
N PHE A 1012 7.06 -39.45 -17.80
CA PHE A 1012 7.48 -38.28 -17.05
C PHE A 1012 7.93 -38.66 -15.63
N VAL A 1013 8.96 -37.97 -15.15
CA VAL A 1013 9.59 -38.23 -13.85
C VAL A 1013 8.83 -37.49 -12.75
N ASP A 1014 8.14 -38.23 -11.90
CA ASP A 1014 7.45 -37.68 -10.73
C ASP A 1014 8.45 -37.44 -9.58
N TRP A 1015 8.50 -36.19 -9.10
CA TRP A 1015 9.35 -35.74 -7.99
C TRP A 1015 8.56 -35.50 -6.68
N SER A 1016 7.36 -36.07 -6.53
CA SER A 1016 6.46 -35.80 -5.38
C SER A 1016 6.40 -36.88 -4.29
N GLU A 1017 6.76 -38.14 -4.58
CA GLU A 1017 6.50 -39.29 -3.67
C GLU A 1017 7.31 -39.29 -2.36
N ASP A 1018 8.52 -38.71 -2.33
CA ASP A 1018 9.41 -38.81 -1.16
C ASP A 1018 9.06 -37.87 0.00
N LEU A 1019 8.40 -36.73 -0.25
CA LEU A 1019 8.12 -35.77 0.83
C LEU A 1019 6.93 -36.19 1.70
N TYR A 1020 5.94 -36.87 1.13
CA TYR A 1020 4.72 -37.28 1.84
C TYR A 1020 4.97 -38.45 2.82
N ARG A 1021 5.99 -39.28 2.55
CA ARG A 1021 6.28 -40.50 3.34
C ARG A 1021 7.04 -40.24 4.65
N VAL A 1022 7.55 -39.03 4.88
CA VAL A 1022 8.36 -38.67 6.05
C VAL A 1022 7.52 -38.18 7.24
N LEU A 1023 6.38 -37.52 7.02
CA LEU A 1023 5.74 -36.70 8.07
C LEU A 1023 4.65 -37.39 8.90
N HIS A 1024 3.99 -38.45 8.43
CA HIS A 1024 2.84 -39.05 9.14
C HIS A 1024 2.95 -40.58 9.34
N ARG A 1025 3.43 -40.99 10.52
CA ARG A 1025 3.26 -42.35 11.06
C ARG A 1025 2.98 -42.34 12.56
N GLY A 1026 1.81 -42.88 12.94
CA GLY A 1026 1.40 -43.13 14.34
C GLY A 1026 0.56 -42.00 14.94
N LEU A 1027 -0.49 -42.24 15.73
CA LEU A 1027 -1.10 -43.50 16.21
C LEU A 1027 -2.65 -43.34 16.27
N PRO A 1028 -3.47 -44.38 16.59
CA PRO A 1028 -4.75 -44.59 15.90
C PRO A 1028 -5.97 -43.86 16.48
N VAL A 1029 -6.98 -43.70 15.61
CA VAL A 1029 -8.36 -43.32 15.95
C VAL A 1029 -9.08 -44.47 16.66
N VAL A 1030 -9.83 -44.16 17.70
CA VAL A 1030 -10.82 -45.06 18.33
C VAL A 1030 -12.23 -44.60 17.94
N HIS A 1031 -13.10 -45.53 17.55
CA HIS A 1031 -14.49 -45.22 17.20
C HIS A 1031 -15.32 -44.74 18.40
N LEU A 1032 -16.13 -43.72 18.16
CA LEU A 1032 -17.49 -43.55 18.71
C LEU A 1032 -18.36 -42.92 17.62
N GLY A 1033 -19.67 -43.19 17.58
CA GLY A 1033 -20.51 -42.78 16.45
C GLY A 1033 -21.96 -42.45 16.82
N ARG A 1034 -22.67 -41.87 15.84
CA ARG A 1034 -24.13 -41.59 15.78
C ARG A 1034 -24.81 -40.97 17.02
N ILE A 1035 -25.21 -39.70 16.92
CA ILE A 1035 -26.59 -39.20 17.13
C ILE A 1035 -26.84 -38.08 16.08
N ALA A 1036 -28.10 -37.80 15.72
CA ALA A 1036 -28.50 -36.69 14.83
C ALA A 1036 -29.79 -35.99 15.32
N HIS A 1037 -29.98 -34.70 14.94
CA HIS A 1037 -31.15 -33.82 15.18
C HIS A 1037 -31.45 -33.50 16.67
N GLU A 1038 -31.57 -32.25 17.14
CA GLU A 1038 -32.52 -31.17 16.77
C GLU A 1038 -31.99 -29.74 17.14
N PRO A 1039 -32.72 -28.63 16.86
CA PRO A 1039 -32.22 -27.25 16.98
C PRO A 1039 -32.82 -26.47 18.20
N PRO A 1040 -32.85 -25.11 18.25
CA PRO A 1040 -32.08 -24.35 19.24
C PRO A 1040 -32.89 -23.69 20.37
N ASP A 1041 -32.33 -23.58 21.59
CA ASP A 1041 -32.35 -22.34 22.41
C ASP A 1041 -31.65 -22.47 23.79
N ARG A 1042 -31.35 -21.31 24.41
CA ARG A 1042 -30.95 -21.07 25.83
C ARG A 1042 -29.58 -21.57 26.35
N LEU A 1043 -28.61 -20.64 26.25
CA LEU A 1043 -27.96 -19.90 27.36
C LEU A 1043 -27.93 -20.49 28.80
N ASP A 1044 -26.80 -20.26 29.49
CA ASP A 1044 -26.60 -20.29 30.95
C ASP A 1044 -26.85 -21.61 31.71
N HIS A 1045 -25.83 -22.48 31.74
CA HIS A 1045 -25.12 -22.86 32.98
C HIS A 1045 -24.05 -23.94 32.72
N LEU A 1046 -22.74 -23.59 32.71
CA LEU A 1046 -21.66 -24.46 33.23
C LEU A 1046 -20.25 -23.83 33.35
N LEU A 1047 -20.13 -22.50 33.45
CA LEU A 1047 -18.90 -21.93 34.03
C LEU A 1047 -18.76 -22.34 35.50
N ARG A 1048 -17.52 -22.57 35.94
CA ARG A 1048 -17.02 -22.86 37.31
C ARG A 1048 -17.02 -24.33 37.77
N ARG A 1049 -15.83 -24.94 37.75
CA ARG A 1049 -15.17 -25.48 38.96
C ARG A 1049 -13.65 -25.26 38.85
N VAL A 1050 -12.97 -25.19 40.00
CA VAL A 1050 -11.58 -24.71 40.12
C VAL A 1050 -10.81 -25.56 41.13
N ARG A 1051 -9.62 -26.02 40.73
CA ARG A 1051 -8.38 -26.35 41.49
C ARG A 1051 -7.49 -27.20 40.56
N VAL A 1052 -6.19 -27.03 40.41
CA VAL A 1052 -5.09 -26.61 41.33
C VAL A 1052 -4.84 -27.61 42.45
N ASP A 1053 -3.85 -28.47 42.23
CA ASP A 1053 -3.06 -29.13 43.28
C ASP A 1053 -1.59 -29.27 42.80
N GLN A 1054 -0.66 -29.50 43.74
CA GLN A 1054 0.80 -29.46 43.51
C GLN A 1054 1.43 -30.87 43.53
N GLY A 1055 2.59 -31.07 42.88
CA GLY A 1055 3.36 -32.31 43.07
C GLY A 1055 4.51 -32.61 42.11
N GLU A 1056 5.68 -32.01 42.34
CA GLU A 1056 6.97 -32.73 42.22
C GLU A 1056 7.24 -33.48 43.55
N PRO A 1057 8.21 -34.42 43.70
CA PRO A 1057 9.39 -34.69 42.83
C PRO A 1057 9.78 -36.20 42.63
N GLN A 1058 10.92 -36.40 41.95
CA GLN A 1058 12.00 -37.39 42.21
C GLN A 1058 12.41 -38.37 41.09
N LEU A 1059 13.72 -38.50 40.95
CA LEU A 1059 14.49 -39.45 40.13
C LEU A 1059 14.73 -40.77 40.89
N PRO A 1060 15.13 -41.84 40.18
CA PRO A 1060 16.17 -42.75 40.64
C PRO A 1060 17.49 -42.57 39.84
N VAL A 1061 18.62 -43.00 40.44
CA VAL A 1061 20.00 -42.68 40.02
C VAL A 1061 20.91 -43.92 40.17
N ARG A 1062 21.95 -44.06 39.31
CA ARG A 1062 23.17 -44.95 39.36
C ARG A 1062 23.32 -45.88 38.13
N ARG A 1063 24.52 -46.22 37.61
CA ARG A 1063 25.91 -45.67 37.75
C ARG A 1063 26.91 -46.36 36.77
N TYR A 1064 28.15 -45.86 36.74
CA TYR A 1064 29.42 -46.39 36.17
C TYR A 1064 29.55 -46.35 34.61
N ARG A 1065 30.65 -45.98 33.91
CA ARG A 1065 32.02 -45.41 34.15
C ARG A 1065 33.20 -46.32 33.72
N GLY A 1066 33.97 -45.92 32.69
CA GLY A 1066 35.42 -46.26 32.55
C GLY A 1066 35.96 -46.56 31.13
N GLY A 1067 37.21 -46.12 30.82
CA GLY A 1067 37.97 -46.38 29.56
C GLY A 1067 37.78 -45.28 28.49
N TYR A 1068 38.76 -44.58 27.89
CA TYR A 1068 40.19 -44.83 27.53
C TYR A 1068 40.38 -46.00 26.54
N ASP A 1069 41.20 -45.93 25.48
CA ASP A 1069 42.35 -45.03 25.19
C ASP A 1069 42.67 -44.89 23.65
N ARG A 1070 43.46 -43.88 23.26
CA ARG A 1070 44.27 -43.72 21.98
C ARG A 1070 43.62 -43.54 20.59
N GLY A 1071 44.32 -42.72 19.77
CA GLY A 1071 44.49 -42.83 18.31
C GLY A 1071 46.01 -42.88 17.98
N PRO A 1072 46.53 -42.46 16.80
CA PRO A 1072 45.89 -41.98 15.56
C PRO A 1072 46.45 -42.66 14.26
N ALA A 1073 46.27 -42.01 13.10
CA ALA A 1073 47.12 -42.04 11.87
C ALA A 1073 46.70 -42.84 10.60
N GLU A 1074 46.55 -42.07 9.51
CA GLU A 1074 47.17 -42.22 8.16
C GLU A 1074 46.76 -43.25 7.07
N HIS A 1075 46.98 -42.77 5.82
CA HIS A 1075 47.09 -43.46 4.51
C HIS A 1075 45.85 -44.19 3.94
N ARG A 1076 45.68 -44.42 2.63
CA ARG A 1076 45.94 -43.71 1.34
C ARG A 1076 45.84 -44.76 0.21
N LEU A 1077 44.90 -44.61 -0.72
CA LEU A 1077 44.90 -45.16 -2.10
C LEU A 1077 43.72 -44.46 -2.82
N HIS A 1078 43.88 -43.54 -3.77
CA HIS A 1078 44.42 -43.63 -5.14
C HIS A 1078 43.65 -44.58 -6.08
N ASP A 1079 43.03 -43.99 -7.11
CA ASP A 1079 43.30 -44.39 -8.50
C ASP A 1079 43.19 -43.20 -9.49
N ARG A 1080 43.29 -43.43 -10.82
CA ARG A 1080 43.53 -42.42 -11.90
C ARG A 1080 42.78 -42.81 -13.19
N LEU A 1081 42.68 -42.05 -14.30
CA LEU A 1081 43.20 -40.75 -14.81
C LEU A 1081 41.97 -39.96 -15.41
N ALA A 1082 41.95 -39.03 -16.40
CA ALA A 1082 42.92 -38.48 -17.36
C ALA A 1082 42.58 -37.02 -17.83
N GLU A 1083 43.59 -36.34 -18.37
CA GLU A 1083 43.69 -35.48 -19.59
C GLU A 1083 42.46 -34.77 -20.23
N ARG A 1084 42.54 -33.56 -20.86
CA ARG A 1084 43.66 -32.59 -21.05
C ARG A 1084 43.17 -31.16 -21.44
N VAL A 1085 43.71 -30.15 -20.74
CA VAL A 1085 44.37 -28.90 -21.23
C VAL A 1085 43.82 -28.10 -22.44
N LEU A 1086 43.46 -26.82 -22.20
CA LEU A 1086 44.00 -25.57 -22.84
C LEU A 1086 43.26 -24.36 -22.19
N ALA A 1087 43.84 -23.55 -21.28
CA ALA A 1087 44.96 -22.59 -21.37
C ALA A 1087 44.54 -21.14 -21.75
N GLY A 1088 44.41 -20.27 -20.74
CA GLY A 1088 44.30 -18.81 -20.85
C GLY A 1088 44.86 -18.15 -19.57
N ARG A 1089 45.65 -17.07 -19.68
CA ARG A 1089 46.39 -16.45 -18.55
C ARG A 1089 45.82 -15.08 -18.16
N GLY A 1090 45.89 -14.76 -16.87
CA GLY A 1090 45.62 -13.40 -16.36
C GLY A 1090 45.91 -13.25 -14.86
N GLN A 1091 47.19 -13.10 -14.48
CA GLN A 1091 47.54 -12.63 -13.13
C GLN A 1091 47.56 -11.10 -13.09
N GLN A 1092 47.11 -10.51 -11.98
CA GLN A 1092 47.95 -9.54 -11.25
C GLN A 1092 47.48 -9.36 -9.80
N ASP A 1093 48.45 -9.22 -8.89
CA ASP A 1093 48.25 -8.75 -7.52
C ASP A 1093 47.84 -7.26 -7.49
N VAL A 1094 47.23 -6.80 -6.39
CA VAL A 1094 47.92 -5.94 -5.41
C VAL A 1094 46.98 -5.55 -4.25
N ARG A 1095 47.52 -5.71 -3.03
CA ARG A 1095 47.28 -5.00 -1.75
C ARG A 1095 46.30 -3.81 -1.82
N ARG A 1096 45.47 -3.59 -0.79
CA ARG A 1096 45.95 -3.41 0.59
C ARG A 1096 44.85 -3.53 1.64
#